data_AF-A0AA35WAF7-F1
#
_entry.id   AF-A0AA35WAF7-F1
#
_cell.length_a   1.000
_cell.length_b   1.000
_cell.length_c   1.000
_cell.angle_alpha   90.00
_cell.angle_beta   90.00
_cell.angle_gamma   90.00
#
_symmetry.space_group_name_H-M   'P 1'
#
loop_
_entity.id
_entity.type
_entity.pdbx_description
1 polymer ?
#
loop_
_entity_poly.entity_id
_entity_poly.type
_entity_poly.pdbx_seq_one_letter_code
_entity_poly.pdbx_strand_id
1 'polypeptide(L)'
;MQPMPSNLRSFLEACLTPLPSERPSPAELLCHPFLADLQNDRKKNGVNFSFLPSPFKQLHRCHDLNFDLPTTTHGPPPQPHTVASEDDHFADRRIREVYYLWSLAGGEVEAELRKTSLIPSTPPICSLPCVVTSGREEHGSGSGLVTHYDRSVLLLSLDQLRKRLEGMSVADYYPLTETSGGTMPGQERHDSSSLPLAIKEKDVEYQFHRMVMFTRLLESYPHSRSLVMAEAVVDVCPLVRAEVWAALLGVKGDIQEEYAAIDKDTEQLTDRQIDVDIPRCHQYDTLLSSRDGHCKFKRILKAWIGSHPALVYWQGLDSLCAPFLALNFNDEALALACLSTFISKYLHNFFLKDNSSIMQEYLAVFSQMIAFHEPALFNHLDSTAFNPELYAIPWFLTMFTHILPLHKIYYLWDTLLLGNCSFPLFVGVSILQHLRDDLLTFDFNECILMFSDMPDIDIQACIHDAVRAYLATPPSTYLRKHDHTYSPPTDVPPEALREPLSLDVLRQESCPHISAHDVIALCGLEYHALGYGGGARESGPTHSLRSPSSPLQRRAEVGRRRGKSGKGGRKGRKGVLVDIRSQEEFRAGHVPGSLSLPHQLAFQPDGSLTPSLPSSSLSSVRTSRVIIVVANKGKSGPEFARQLVRLRFPHVCVLHNGAAVLRSLGLLTALGEDP
;
A
#
# COMPACT_ATOMS: atom_id res chain seq x y z
N MET A 1 27.61 28.00 -24.56
CA MET A 1 26.18 28.08 -24.20
C MET A 1 25.73 29.50 -24.52
N GLN A 2 24.65 29.67 -25.31
CA GLN A 2 24.07 31.01 -25.47
C GLN A 2 23.55 31.49 -24.10
N PRO A 3 23.67 32.79 -23.77
CA PRO A 3 23.12 33.34 -22.54
C PRO A 3 21.59 33.19 -22.56
N MET A 4 21.02 32.78 -21.42
CA MET A 4 19.58 32.66 -21.25
C MET A 4 18.92 34.03 -21.50
N PRO A 5 17.81 34.11 -22.28
CA PRO A 5 17.10 35.35 -22.52
C PRO A 5 16.74 36.06 -21.20
N SER A 6 16.92 37.39 -21.13
CA SER A 6 16.66 38.18 -19.91
C SER A 6 15.23 38.01 -19.38
N ASN A 7 14.25 37.91 -20.28
CA ASN A 7 12.85 37.72 -19.91
C ASN A 7 12.59 36.33 -19.32
N LEU A 8 13.25 35.29 -19.86
CA LEU A 8 13.17 33.94 -19.30
C LEU A 8 13.85 33.89 -17.93
N ARG A 9 15.01 34.54 -17.78
CA ARG A 9 15.71 34.63 -16.50
C ARG A 9 14.86 35.34 -15.43
N SER A 10 14.29 36.50 -15.73
CA SER A 10 13.39 37.23 -14.83
C SER A 10 12.16 36.41 -14.44
N PHE A 11 11.59 35.66 -15.39
CA PHE A 11 10.46 34.78 -15.12
C PHE A 11 10.85 33.65 -14.16
N LEU A 12 11.99 33.00 -14.40
CA LEU A 12 12.50 31.94 -13.54
C LEU A 12 12.85 32.47 -12.15
N GLU A 13 13.45 33.65 -12.04
CA GLU A 13 13.74 34.32 -10.76
C GLU A 13 12.43 34.55 -9.97
N ALA A 14 11.36 35.02 -10.63
CA ALA A 14 10.04 35.17 -10.02
C ALA A 14 9.40 33.83 -9.61
N CYS A 15 9.55 32.77 -10.41
CA CYS A 15 9.01 31.44 -10.09
C CYS A 15 9.79 30.74 -8.96
N LEU A 16 11.09 30.99 -8.88
CA LEU A 16 12.02 30.35 -7.94
C LEU A 16 12.25 31.16 -6.67
N THR A 17 11.47 32.23 -6.42
CA THR A 17 11.46 32.96 -5.15
C THR A 17 11.26 31.96 -4.00
N PRO A 18 12.22 31.83 -3.07
CA PRO A 18 12.18 30.82 -2.02
C PRO A 18 10.98 30.96 -1.09
N LEU A 19 10.72 32.19 -0.61
CA LEU A 19 9.62 32.51 0.28
C LEU A 19 8.28 32.55 -0.48
N PRO A 20 7.30 31.71 -0.13
CA PRO A 20 6.01 31.70 -0.81
C PRO A 20 5.22 33.01 -0.69
N SER A 21 5.40 33.73 0.41
CA SER A 21 4.77 35.04 0.68
C SER A 21 5.28 36.15 -0.25
N GLU A 22 6.52 36.03 -0.73
CA GLU A 22 7.14 36.96 -1.68
C GLU A 22 6.98 36.51 -3.14
N ARG A 23 6.46 35.29 -3.38
CA ARG A 23 6.31 34.75 -4.72
C ARG A 23 5.08 35.37 -5.40
N PRO A 24 5.20 35.82 -6.66
CA PRO A 24 4.04 36.32 -7.39
C PRO A 24 2.96 35.25 -7.52
N SER A 25 1.70 35.67 -7.40
CA SER A 25 0.55 34.80 -7.58
C SER A 25 0.53 34.19 -8.98
N PRO A 26 -0.16 33.06 -9.20
CA PRO A 26 -0.30 32.51 -10.55
C PRO A 26 -0.89 33.52 -11.55
N ALA A 27 -1.80 34.39 -11.11
CA ALA A 27 -2.36 35.45 -11.94
C ALA A 27 -1.30 36.51 -12.34
N GLU A 28 -0.42 36.89 -11.41
CA GLU A 28 0.69 37.80 -11.67
C GLU A 28 1.76 37.16 -12.55
N LEU A 29 2.09 35.88 -12.34
CA LEU A 29 3.01 35.13 -13.20
C LEU A 29 2.48 34.99 -14.62
N LEU A 30 1.17 34.74 -14.78
CA LEU A 30 0.51 34.74 -16.09
C LEU A 30 0.61 36.11 -16.79
N CYS A 31 0.78 37.20 -16.03
CA CYS A 31 1.00 38.56 -16.52
C CYS A 31 2.45 38.89 -16.88
N HIS A 32 3.41 37.96 -16.65
CA HIS A 32 4.82 38.22 -16.87
C HIS A 32 5.18 38.38 -18.37
N PRO A 33 6.07 39.31 -18.77
CA PRO A 33 6.44 39.56 -20.18
C PRO A 33 6.92 38.33 -20.96
N PHE A 34 7.49 37.34 -20.27
CA PHE A 34 7.92 36.07 -20.87
C PHE A 34 6.76 35.27 -21.48
N LEU A 35 5.53 35.42 -20.95
CA LEU A 35 4.33 34.71 -21.42
C LEU A 35 3.44 35.57 -22.34
N ALA A 36 3.95 36.71 -22.84
CA ALA A 36 3.16 37.65 -23.64
C ALA A 36 2.54 37.03 -24.91
N ASP A 37 3.26 36.11 -25.58
CA ASP A 37 2.74 35.39 -26.75
C ASP A 37 1.56 34.49 -26.39
N LEU A 38 1.65 33.80 -25.25
CA LEU A 38 0.59 32.96 -24.71
C LEU A 38 -0.68 33.78 -24.39
N GLN A 39 -0.51 35.00 -23.89
CA GLN A 39 -1.61 35.92 -23.64
C GLN A 39 -2.25 36.45 -24.93
N ASN A 40 -1.44 36.73 -25.96
CA ASN A 40 -1.93 37.19 -27.24
C ASN A 40 -2.75 36.09 -27.93
N ASP A 41 -2.31 34.84 -27.86
CA ASP A 41 -3.06 33.69 -28.34
C ASP A 41 -4.35 33.46 -27.55
N ARG A 42 -4.32 33.66 -26.22
CA ARG A 42 -5.52 33.64 -25.37
C ARG A 42 -6.58 34.62 -25.86
N LYS A 43 -6.20 35.87 -26.10
CA LYS A 43 -7.11 36.93 -26.56
C LYS A 43 -7.67 36.65 -27.96
N LYS A 44 -6.88 36.03 -28.84
CA LYS A 44 -7.30 35.66 -30.21
C LYS A 44 -8.24 34.46 -30.24
N ASN A 45 -7.98 33.44 -29.42
CA ASN A 45 -8.66 32.15 -29.49
C ASN A 45 -9.80 31.98 -28.46
N GLY A 46 -10.03 32.97 -27.58
CA GLY A 46 -11.09 32.91 -26.57
C GLY A 46 -10.90 31.82 -25.51
N VAL A 47 -9.68 31.28 -25.36
CA VAL A 47 -9.37 30.22 -24.39
C VAL A 47 -9.26 30.84 -22.99
N ASN A 48 -10.01 30.32 -22.03
CA ASN A 48 -9.82 30.68 -20.62
C ASN A 48 -8.86 29.69 -19.97
N PHE A 49 -7.82 30.19 -19.29
CA PHE A 49 -7.03 29.37 -18.39
C PHE A 49 -7.92 29.03 -17.18
N SER A 50 -8.29 27.76 -17.05
CA SER A 50 -8.81 27.22 -15.80
C SER A 50 -7.66 26.59 -15.02
N PHE A 51 -7.69 26.77 -13.70
CA PHE A 51 -6.85 25.94 -12.84
C PHE A 51 -7.32 24.49 -13.01
N LEU A 52 -6.37 23.57 -13.13
CA LEU A 52 -6.70 22.15 -13.06
C LEU A 52 -7.30 21.90 -11.67
N PRO A 53 -8.52 21.35 -11.56
CA PRO A 53 -9.10 21.03 -10.27
C PRO A 53 -8.19 20.02 -9.56
N SER A 54 -7.70 20.42 -8.39
CA SER A 54 -6.92 19.57 -7.51
C SER A 54 -7.87 18.89 -6.52
N PRO A 55 -7.74 17.57 -6.30
CA PRO A 55 -8.50 16.90 -5.26
C PRO A 55 -8.07 17.35 -3.85
N PHE A 56 -6.91 17.99 -3.72
CA PHE A 56 -6.38 18.48 -2.45
C PHE A 56 -6.74 19.96 -2.29
N LYS A 57 -7.63 20.25 -1.34
CA LYS A 57 -7.97 21.63 -0.98
C LYS A 57 -6.72 22.38 -0.53
N GLN A 58 -6.49 23.56 -1.10
CA GLN A 58 -5.53 24.51 -0.56
C GLN A 58 -6.17 25.14 0.68
N LEU A 59 -5.64 24.79 1.86
CA LEU A 59 -6.03 25.42 3.12
C LEU A 59 -5.20 26.68 3.34
N HIS A 60 -5.82 27.67 3.98
CA HIS A 60 -5.18 28.92 4.37
C HIS A 60 -3.94 28.67 5.24
N ARG A 61 -2.88 29.44 4.96
CA ARG A 61 -1.68 29.50 5.80
C ARG A 61 -1.98 30.28 7.06
N CYS A 62 -1.14 30.16 8.07
CA CYS A 62 -1.26 30.92 9.31
C CYS A 62 -1.26 32.43 9.06
N HIS A 63 -0.45 32.94 8.12
CA HIS A 63 -0.43 34.37 7.78
C HIS A 63 -1.72 34.86 7.10
N ASP A 64 -2.48 33.97 6.43
CA ASP A 64 -3.74 34.31 5.78
C ASP A 64 -4.88 34.50 6.81
N LEU A 65 -4.67 34.06 8.06
CA LEU A 65 -5.68 34.13 9.11
C LEU A 65 -5.66 35.52 9.76
N ASN A 66 -6.58 36.37 9.34
CA ASN A 66 -6.78 37.68 9.95
C ASN A 66 -7.70 37.54 11.17
N PHE A 67 -7.13 37.61 12.38
CA PHE A 67 -7.91 37.58 13.62
C PHE A 67 -7.96 38.97 14.25
N ASP A 68 -9.17 39.47 14.51
CA ASP A 68 -9.37 40.54 15.48
C ASP A 68 -9.07 39.99 16.87
N LEU A 69 -7.83 40.13 17.34
CA LEU A 69 -7.45 39.71 18.69
C LEU A 69 -8.32 40.46 19.71
N PRO A 70 -9.13 39.77 20.53
CA PRO A 70 -9.87 40.44 21.59
C PRO A 70 -8.88 41.01 22.59
N THR A 71 -9.05 42.29 22.94
CA THR A 71 -8.35 42.94 24.06
C THR A 71 -8.51 42.07 25.30
N THR A 72 -7.41 41.49 25.77
CA THR A 72 -7.34 40.67 26.98
C THR A 72 -7.95 41.43 28.16
N THR A 73 -8.96 40.86 28.82
CA THR A 73 -9.65 41.45 29.97
C THR A 73 -8.79 41.51 31.23
N HIS A 74 -7.59 40.92 31.23
CA HIS A 74 -6.61 41.03 32.31
C HIS A 74 -5.22 41.30 31.76
N GLY A 75 -4.83 42.58 31.74
CA GLY A 75 -3.50 43.04 31.37
C GLY A 75 -3.45 43.80 30.04
N PRO A 76 -2.43 44.65 29.83
CA PRO A 76 -2.20 45.26 28.53
C PRO A 76 -2.18 44.15 27.47
N PRO A 77 -2.65 44.41 26.24
CA PRO A 77 -2.49 43.45 25.16
C PRO A 77 -1.05 42.98 25.19
N PRO A 78 -0.77 41.65 25.09
CA PRO A 78 0.61 41.22 24.92
C PRO A 78 1.16 42.09 23.81
N GLN A 79 2.17 42.92 24.11
CA GLN A 79 2.92 43.54 23.05
C GLN A 79 3.26 42.37 22.14
N PRO A 80 2.94 42.41 20.84
CA PRO A 80 3.38 41.36 19.95
C PRO A 80 4.86 41.27 20.27
N HIS A 81 5.32 40.15 20.84
CA HIS A 81 6.73 39.92 21.02
C HIS A 81 7.26 39.96 19.60
N THR A 82 7.68 41.15 19.20
CA THR A 82 8.06 41.53 17.85
C THR A 82 9.51 41.14 17.78
N VAL A 83 9.70 39.84 17.94
CA VAL A 83 10.71 39.10 17.24
C VAL A 83 9.91 38.11 16.41
N ALA A 84 9.11 38.65 15.48
CA ALA A 84 9.12 38.04 14.16
C ALA A 84 10.56 38.23 13.68
N SER A 85 11.47 37.35 14.12
CA SER A 85 12.75 37.23 13.46
C SER A 85 12.43 36.98 12.00
N GLU A 86 13.21 37.55 11.09
CA GLU A 86 13.10 37.27 9.65
C GLU A 86 13.10 35.75 9.34
N ASP A 87 13.47 34.92 10.32
CA ASP A 87 13.52 33.45 10.31
C ASP A 87 12.24 32.70 10.77
N ASP A 88 11.11 33.36 11.09
CA ASP A 88 9.89 32.64 11.53
C ASP A 88 9.04 32.08 10.37
N HIS A 89 9.41 30.90 9.90
CA HIS A 89 8.75 30.22 8.77
C HIS A 89 7.42 29.54 9.10
N PHE A 90 6.94 29.56 10.35
CA PHE A 90 5.66 28.93 10.72
C PHE A 90 4.45 29.71 10.19
N ALA A 91 4.58 31.03 9.97
CA ALA A 91 3.51 31.84 9.39
C ALA A 91 3.12 31.38 7.96
N ASP A 92 4.07 30.84 7.21
CA ASP A 92 3.86 30.31 5.86
C ASP A 92 3.30 28.87 5.83
N ARG A 93 3.13 28.24 7.00
CA ARG A 93 2.57 26.88 7.13
C ARG A 93 1.07 26.91 7.38
N ARG A 94 0.42 25.77 7.16
CA ARG A 94 -1.00 25.62 7.47
C ARG A 94 -1.19 25.45 8.96
N ILE A 95 -2.29 25.96 9.52
CA ILE A 95 -2.58 25.86 10.96
C ILE A 95 -2.57 24.40 11.45
N ARG A 96 -3.09 23.47 10.65
CA ARG A 96 -3.09 22.03 10.96
C ARG A 96 -1.67 21.45 11.07
N GLU A 97 -0.73 21.95 10.27
CA GLU A 97 0.67 21.50 10.26
C GLU A 97 1.40 21.99 11.52
N VAL A 98 1.22 23.28 11.84
CA VAL A 98 1.81 23.87 13.05
C VAL A 98 1.24 23.21 14.31
N TYR A 99 -0.08 23.00 14.36
CA TYR A 99 -0.74 22.34 15.49
C TYR A 99 -0.26 20.89 15.67
N TYR A 100 -0.13 20.13 14.59
CA TYR A 100 0.39 18.76 14.64
C TYR A 100 1.81 18.70 15.21
N LEU A 101 2.71 19.56 14.71
CA LEU A 101 4.09 19.62 15.22
C LEU A 101 4.15 20.12 16.66
N TRP A 102 3.30 21.07 17.03
CA TRP A 102 3.18 21.56 18.41
C TRP A 102 2.77 20.44 19.36
N SER A 103 1.79 19.61 18.98
CA SER A 103 1.41 18.43 19.75
C SER A 103 2.55 17.42 19.88
N LEU A 104 3.29 17.15 18.80
CA LEU A 104 4.48 16.29 18.85
C LEU A 104 5.59 16.84 19.76
N ALA A 105 5.72 18.16 19.84
CA ALA A 105 6.68 18.82 20.72
C ALA A 105 6.28 18.76 22.21
N GLY A 106 5.12 18.17 22.55
CA GLY A 106 4.60 18.03 23.90
C GLY A 106 3.47 19.01 24.25
N GLY A 107 2.90 19.69 23.26
CA GLY A 107 1.75 20.57 23.44
C GLY A 107 0.44 19.82 23.65
N GLU A 108 -0.27 20.13 24.73
CA GLU A 108 -1.59 19.58 25.03
C GLU A 108 -2.57 20.71 25.34
N VAL A 109 -3.66 20.81 24.56
CA VAL A 109 -4.65 21.88 24.72
C VAL A 109 -5.27 21.87 26.11
N GLU A 110 -5.63 20.69 26.62
CA GLU A 110 -6.18 20.56 27.98
C GLU A 110 -5.18 21.00 29.05
N ALA A 111 -3.89 20.74 28.87
CA ALA A 111 -2.87 21.17 29.81
C ALA A 111 -2.75 22.71 29.83
N GLU A 112 -2.79 23.35 28.67
CA GLU A 112 -2.77 24.82 28.56
C GLU A 112 -4.05 25.46 29.14
N LEU A 113 -5.23 24.85 28.93
CA LEU A 113 -6.48 25.30 29.52
C LEU A 113 -6.50 25.15 31.05
N ARG A 114 -5.90 24.09 31.60
CA ARG A 114 -5.73 23.92 33.06
C ARG A 114 -4.76 24.95 33.64
N LYS A 115 -3.63 25.23 32.95
CA LYS A 115 -2.66 26.26 33.38
C LYS A 115 -3.30 27.64 33.48
N THR A 116 -4.22 27.95 32.57
CA THR A 116 -4.95 29.22 32.55
C THR A 116 -6.22 29.22 33.41
N SER A 117 -6.48 28.14 34.16
CA SER A 117 -7.66 27.98 35.01
C SER A 117 -9.01 28.10 34.26
N LEU A 118 -9.01 27.93 32.93
CA LEU A 118 -10.23 27.91 32.11
C LEU A 118 -10.98 26.57 32.22
N ILE A 119 -10.26 25.49 32.53
CA ILE A 119 -10.84 24.19 32.89
C ILE A 119 -10.40 23.83 34.32
N PRO A 120 -11.33 23.48 35.22
CA PRO A 120 -10.98 23.07 36.58
C PRO A 120 -10.23 21.73 36.57
N SER A 121 -9.18 21.62 37.38
CA SER A 121 -8.52 20.33 37.63
C SER A 121 -9.32 19.51 38.66
N THR A 122 -10.52 19.08 38.30
CA THR A 122 -11.32 18.20 39.16
C THR A 122 -10.89 16.73 38.97
N PRO A 123 -10.74 15.96 40.06
CA PRO A 123 -10.48 14.52 39.94
C PRO A 123 -11.61 13.82 39.15
N PRO A 124 -11.30 12.82 38.29
CA PRO A 124 -12.31 12.13 37.48
C PRO A 124 -13.47 11.52 38.29
N ILE A 125 -13.22 11.15 39.55
CA ILE A 125 -14.25 10.64 40.47
C ILE A 125 -15.36 11.66 40.75
N CYS A 126 -15.07 12.96 40.64
CA CYS A 126 -16.05 14.03 40.83
C CYS A 126 -16.91 14.29 39.59
N SER A 127 -16.57 13.71 38.44
CA SER A 127 -17.37 13.75 37.21
C SER A 127 -18.22 12.49 36.99
N LEU A 128 -18.10 11.49 37.87
CA LEU A 128 -18.94 10.29 37.78
C LEU A 128 -20.38 10.62 38.18
N PRO A 129 -21.38 10.00 37.53
CA PRO A 129 -22.76 10.13 37.95
C PRO A 129 -22.94 9.53 39.35
N CYS A 130 -23.61 10.25 40.23
CA CYS A 130 -23.89 9.79 41.59
C CYS A 130 -24.84 8.59 41.61
N VAL A 131 -25.72 8.46 40.61
CA VAL A 131 -26.66 7.35 40.47
C VAL A 131 -26.78 6.96 38.99
N VAL A 132 -26.73 5.66 38.70
CA VAL A 132 -27.05 5.10 37.38
C VAL A 132 -28.22 4.15 37.54
N THR A 133 -29.36 4.45 36.90
CA THR A 133 -30.53 3.57 36.97
C THR A 133 -30.36 2.34 36.08
N SER A 134 -31.12 1.27 36.33
CA SER A 134 -31.10 0.04 35.50
C SER A 134 -31.47 0.30 34.03
N GLY A 135 -32.06 1.46 33.71
CA GLY A 135 -32.33 1.95 32.34
C GLY A 135 -31.21 2.78 31.72
N ARG A 136 -30.02 2.86 32.35
CA ARG A 136 -28.87 3.70 31.97
C ARG A 136 -29.10 5.21 32.07
N GLU A 137 -30.07 5.66 32.87
CA GLU A 137 -30.22 7.08 33.14
C GLU A 137 -29.26 7.51 34.26
N GLU A 138 -28.38 8.44 33.93
CA GLU A 138 -27.35 8.98 34.83
C GLU A 138 -27.88 10.22 35.56
N HIS A 139 -27.78 10.23 36.89
CA HIS A 139 -28.26 11.31 37.75
C HIS A 139 -27.16 11.80 38.70
N GLY A 140 -27.13 13.11 38.96
CA GLY A 140 -26.23 13.71 39.95
C GLY A 140 -24.83 14.07 39.44
N SER A 141 -24.57 13.90 38.14
CA SER A 141 -23.45 14.57 37.48
C SER A 141 -23.70 16.07 37.58
N GLY A 142 -22.92 16.80 38.37
CA GLY A 142 -22.97 18.27 38.36
C GLY A 142 -22.85 18.72 36.91
N SER A 143 -23.74 19.62 36.45
CA SER A 143 -23.82 20.08 35.06
C SER A 143 -22.42 20.23 34.50
N GLY A 144 -22.01 19.28 33.64
CA GLY A 144 -20.66 19.23 33.13
C GLY A 144 -20.35 20.56 32.44
N LEU A 145 -19.09 20.94 32.44
CA LEU A 145 -18.48 22.14 31.84
C LEU A 145 -18.89 22.45 30.37
N VAL A 146 -19.75 21.62 29.78
CA VAL A 146 -20.15 21.56 28.36
C VAL A 146 -21.28 22.54 28.01
N THR A 147 -21.90 23.24 28.97
CA THR A 147 -23.11 24.06 28.69
C THR A 147 -22.87 25.56 28.55
N HIS A 148 -21.69 26.08 28.85
CA HIS A 148 -21.38 27.50 28.70
C HIS A 148 -20.27 27.73 27.68
N TYR A 149 -20.60 28.43 26.59
CA TYR A 149 -19.63 28.92 25.62
C TYR A 149 -18.80 30.03 26.27
N ASP A 150 -17.54 29.73 26.56
CA ASP A 150 -16.55 30.72 26.99
C ASP A 150 -15.91 31.38 25.75
N ARG A 151 -15.89 32.71 25.74
CA ARG A 151 -15.30 33.53 24.66
C ARG A 151 -13.81 33.81 24.86
N SER A 152 -13.23 33.33 25.96
CA SER A 152 -11.82 33.53 26.28
C SER A 152 -10.93 32.92 25.21
N VAL A 153 -10.01 33.72 24.67
CA VAL A 153 -9.03 33.27 23.68
C VAL A 153 -7.74 32.93 24.41
N LEU A 154 -7.27 31.70 24.22
CA LEU A 154 -6.00 31.23 24.74
C LEU A 154 -4.96 31.21 23.61
N LEU A 155 -3.85 31.93 23.82
CA LEU A 155 -2.70 31.86 22.93
C LEU A 155 -1.83 30.66 23.32
N LEU A 156 -1.66 29.72 22.39
CA LEU A 156 -0.79 28.56 22.56
C LEU A 156 0.66 28.99 22.25
N SER A 157 1.57 28.82 23.22
CA SER A 157 2.99 29.13 23.00
C SER A 157 3.63 28.12 22.03
N LEU A 158 4.41 28.64 21.07
CA LEU A 158 5.21 27.86 20.13
C LEU A 158 6.68 27.70 20.58
N ASP A 159 7.07 28.19 21.76
CA ASP A 159 8.48 28.28 22.17
C ASP A 159 9.17 26.91 22.19
N GLN A 160 8.48 25.89 22.69
CA GLN A 160 9.02 24.53 22.75
C GLN A 160 9.20 23.93 21.34
N LEU A 161 8.26 24.20 20.43
CA LEU A 161 8.38 23.77 19.03
C LEU A 161 9.53 24.51 18.34
N ARG A 162 9.66 25.83 18.52
CA ARG A 162 10.77 26.64 18.00
C ARG A 162 12.12 26.08 18.47
N LYS A 163 12.25 25.80 19.76
CA LYS A 163 13.47 25.21 20.33
C LYS A 163 13.81 23.83 19.74
N ARG A 164 12.79 23.02 19.42
CA ARG A 164 13.01 21.70 18.78
C ARG A 164 13.43 21.80 17.32
N LEU A 165 13.13 22.91 16.65
CA LEU A 165 13.43 23.13 15.23
C LEU A 165 14.48 24.24 14.99
N GLU A 166 15.19 24.67 16.04
CA GLU A 166 16.16 25.78 15.97
C GLU A 166 17.34 25.48 15.03
N GLY A 167 17.68 24.21 14.82
CA GLY A 167 18.76 23.78 13.94
C GLY A 167 18.38 23.65 12.46
N MET A 168 17.12 23.92 12.10
CA MET A 168 16.61 23.73 10.74
C MET A 168 17.02 24.88 9.81
N SER A 169 17.42 24.55 8.58
CA SER A 169 17.75 25.55 7.56
C SER A 169 16.52 25.97 6.74
N VAL A 170 16.57 27.15 6.10
CA VAL A 170 15.52 27.61 5.16
C VAL A 170 15.23 26.56 4.08
N ALA A 171 16.25 25.83 3.62
CA ALA A 171 16.10 24.79 2.60
C ALA A 171 15.25 23.59 3.08
N ASP A 172 15.19 23.34 4.39
CA ASP A 172 14.37 22.26 4.95
C ASP A 172 12.89 22.64 5.05
N TYR A 173 12.61 23.94 5.25
CA TYR A 173 11.26 24.48 5.14
C TYR A 173 10.78 24.49 3.68
N TYR A 174 11.66 24.81 2.73
CA TYR A 174 11.28 24.95 1.31
C TYR A 174 12.13 24.03 0.41
N PRO A 175 11.97 22.70 0.51
CA PRO A 175 12.80 21.76 -0.23
C PRO A 175 12.53 21.82 -1.73
N LEU A 176 13.60 21.72 -2.52
CA LEU A 176 13.52 21.55 -3.97
C LEU A 176 13.12 20.11 -4.31
N THR A 177 12.14 19.96 -5.20
CA THR A 177 11.59 18.65 -5.59
C THR A 177 12.45 17.91 -6.62
N GLU A 178 13.33 18.63 -7.32
CA GLU A 178 14.26 18.07 -8.30
C GLU A 178 15.67 18.60 -8.03
N THR A 179 16.63 17.71 -7.79
CA THR A 179 18.05 18.05 -7.69
C THR A 179 18.86 17.22 -8.68
N SER A 180 19.91 17.81 -9.26
CA SER A 180 20.71 17.23 -10.37
C SER A 180 21.54 15.98 -10.01
N GLY A 181 21.22 15.28 -8.92
CA GLY A 181 21.92 14.07 -8.46
C GLY A 181 20.99 12.91 -8.09
N GLY A 182 19.67 13.00 -8.35
CA GLY A 182 18.69 11.94 -8.07
C GLY A 182 18.54 11.55 -6.59
N THR A 183 19.22 12.26 -5.69
CA THR A 183 19.19 12.05 -4.24
C THR A 183 18.58 13.31 -3.63
N MET A 184 17.39 13.17 -3.06
CA MET A 184 16.67 14.30 -2.49
C MET A 184 17.43 14.83 -1.28
N PRO A 185 17.57 16.17 -1.12
CA PRO A 185 18.22 16.74 0.05
C PRO A 185 17.48 16.31 1.33
N GLY A 186 18.20 15.78 2.33
CA GLY A 186 17.66 15.33 3.62
C GLY A 186 17.57 13.82 3.82
N GLN A 187 17.71 12.99 2.77
CA GLN A 187 17.59 11.52 2.90
C GLN A 187 18.70 10.84 3.74
N GLU A 188 19.81 11.52 4.04
CA GLU A 188 20.97 10.93 4.73
C GLU A 188 21.20 11.41 6.18
N ARG A 189 20.34 12.24 6.80
CA ARG A 189 20.75 13.04 7.97
C ARG A 189 19.99 12.88 9.30
N HIS A 190 19.16 11.86 9.49
CA HIS A 190 18.47 11.70 10.79
C HIS A 190 18.81 10.38 11.48
N ASP A 191 19.36 10.50 12.69
CA ASP A 191 19.67 9.39 13.60
C ASP A 191 18.43 8.52 13.88
N SER A 192 17.24 9.14 13.92
CA SER A 192 15.97 8.44 14.16
C SER A 192 15.43 7.69 12.94
N SER A 193 15.98 7.92 11.75
CA SER A 193 15.45 7.34 10.52
C SER A 193 15.53 5.81 10.52
N SER A 194 16.49 5.21 11.22
CA SER A 194 16.66 3.76 11.41
C SER A 194 15.83 3.16 12.54
N LEU A 195 15.17 3.98 13.36
CA LEU A 195 14.39 3.51 14.49
C LEU A 195 13.03 2.92 14.06
N PRO A 196 12.41 2.08 14.89
CA PRO A 196 11.04 1.61 14.72
C PRO A 196 10.03 2.72 14.42
N LEU A 197 8.98 2.39 13.65
CA LEU A 197 8.00 3.36 13.17
C LEU A 197 7.30 4.13 14.30
N ALA A 198 6.97 3.46 15.40
CA ALA A 198 6.36 4.08 16.58
C ALA A 198 7.24 5.19 17.22
N ILE A 199 8.57 5.13 17.04
CA ILE A 199 9.48 6.18 17.52
C ILE A 199 9.53 7.32 16.49
N LYS A 200 9.64 6.98 15.20
CA LYS A 200 9.65 7.96 14.10
C LYS A 200 8.38 8.81 14.06
N GLU A 201 7.22 8.24 14.39
CA GLU A 201 5.95 8.98 14.44
C GLU A 201 5.88 10.00 15.60
N LYS A 202 6.75 9.87 16.61
CA LYS A 202 6.85 10.79 17.75
C LYS A 202 8.01 11.78 17.62
N ASP A 203 8.86 11.62 16.60
CA ASP A 203 10.01 12.46 16.36
C ASP A 203 9.60 13.72 15.59
N VAL A 204 9.77 14.88 16.22
CA VAL A 204 9.33 16.18 15.68
C VAL A 204 10.07 16.54 14.39
N GLU A 205 11.39 16.37 14.36
CA GLU A 205 12.21 16.73 13.20
C GLU A 205 11.94 15.80 12.03
N TYR A 206 11.88 14.48 12.27
CA TYR A 206 11.58 13.50 11.24
C TYR A 206 10.20 13.77 10.63
N GLN A 207 9.17 13.96 11.46
CA GLN A 207 7.83 14.25 10.97
C GLN A 207 7.75 15.59 10.25
N PHE A 208 8.47 16.62 10.70
CA PHE A 208 8.59 17.89 10.00
C PHE A 208 9.08 17.70 8.56
N HIS A 209 10.19 17.01 8.35
CA HIS A 209 10.74 16.80 7.01
C HIS A 209 9.78 15.99 6.11
N ARG A 210 9.19 14.92 6.65
CA ARG A 210 8.24 14.08 5.89
C ARG A 210 7.00 14.88 5.50
N MET A 211 6.45 15.63 6.45
CA MET A 211 5.29 16.50 6.24
C MET A 211 5.56 17.54 5.16
N VAL A 212 6.65 18.32 5.29
CA VAL A 212 6.98 19.39 4.35
C VAL A 212 7.19 18.84 2.94
N MET A 213 7.92 17.72 2.79
CA MET A 213 8.14 17.11 1.49
C MET A 213 6.82 16.64 0.85
N PHE A 214 5.97 15.92 1.59
CA PHE A 214 4.70 15.46 1.05
C PHE A 214 3.77 16.62 0.68
N THR A 215 3.63 17.65 1.54
CA THR A 215 2.82 18.82 1.22
C THR A 215 3.31 19.47 -0.09
N ARG A 216 4.62 19.62 -0.26
CA ARG A 216 5.21 20.19 -1.49
C ARG A 216 4.92 19.35 -2.74
N LEU A 217 5.03 18.03 -2.62
CA LEU A 217 4.73 17.12 -3.74
C LEU A 217 3.23 17.12 -4.06
N LEU A 218 2.36 17.15 -3.06
CA LEU A 218 0.90 17.16 -3.26
C LEU A 218 0.42 18.45 -3.94
N GLU A 219 1.07 19.59 -3.72
CA GLU A 219 0.80 20.85 -4.44
C GLU A 219 1.06 20.77 -5.96
N SER A 220 1.94 19.87 -6.39
CA SER A 220 2.29 19.65 -7.81
C SER A 220 1.66 18.40 -8.41
N TYR A 221 0.80 17.72 -7.66
CA TYR A 221 0.04 16.58 -8.13
C TYR A 221 -0.96 17.02 -9.23
N PRO A 222 -1.18 16.25 -10.33
CA PRO A 222 -0.78 14.85 -10.55
C PRO A 222 0.63 14.62 -11.10
N HIS A 223 1.37 15.66 -11.46
CA HIS A 223 2.65 15.55 -12.15
C HIS A 223 3.74 14.92 -11.26
N SER A 224 3.68 15.20 -9.97
CA SER A 224 4.59 14.69 -8.93
C SER A 224 4.26 13.27 -8.43
N ARG A 225 3.26 12.58 -9.00
CA ARG A 225 2.79 11.28 -8.47
C ARG A 225 3.92 10.23 -8.30
N SER A 226 4.86 10.19 -9.24
CA SER A 226 6.02 9.27 -9.16
C SER A 226 6.94 9.59 -7.98
N LEU A 227 7.12 10.87 -7.64
CA LEU A 227 7.88 11.33 -6.49
C LEU A 227 7.13 11.06 -5.17
N VAL A 228 5.81 11.27 -5.12
CA VAL A 228 4.98 10.89 -3.96
C VAL A 228 5.13 9.40 -3.68
N MET A 229 5.09 8.55 -4.73
CA MET A 229 5.33 7.11 -4.62
C MET A 229 6.76 6.80 -4.12
N ALA A 230 7.78 7.55 -4.57
CA ALA A 230 9.16 7.36 -4.11
C ALA A 230 9.33 7.67 -2.62
N GLU A 231 8.67 8.73 -2.12
CA GLU A 231 8.67 9.07 -0.70
C GLU A 231 7.83 8.08 0.14
N ALA A 232 6.66 7.67 -0.35
CA ALA A 232 5.81 6.68 0.32
C ALA A 232 6.49 5.31 0.47
N VAL A 233 7.40 4.95 -0.46
CA VAL A 233 8.26 3.76 -0.33
C VAL A 233 9.11 3.80 0.94
N VAL A 234 9.55 4.98 1.39
CA VAL A 234 10.32 5.15 2.62
C VAL A 234 9.41 5.10 3.85
N ASP A 235 8.38 5.96 3.87
CA ASP A 235 7.41 6.07 4.98
C ASP A 235 6.23 6.94 4.57
N VAL A 236 5.15 7.00 5.34
CA VAL A 236 4.05 7.96 5.13
C VAL A 236 3.87 8.79 6.39
N CYS A 237 3.87 10.12 6.26
CA CYS A 237 3.65 11.03 7.38
C CYS A 237 2.19 10.94 7.84
N PRO A 238 1.90 10.69 9.14
CA PRO A 238 0.53 10.51 9.61
C PRO A 238 -0.40 11.67 9.30
N LEU A 239 0.07 12.91 9.44
CA LEU A 239 -0.74 14.12 9.22
C LEU A 239 -1.32 14.21 7.81
N VAL A 240 -0.57 13.78 6.80
CA VAL A 240 -0.92 13.91 5.37
C VAL A 240 -1.21 12.56 4.72
N ARG A 241 -1.43 11.52 5.54
CA ARG A 241 -1.66 10.15 5.08
C ARG A 241 -2.86 10.07 4.14
N ALA A 242 -3.93 10.79 4.45
CA ALA A 242 -5.16 10.82 3.68
C ALA A 242 -4.91 11.28 2.23
N GLU A 243 -4.22 12.41 2.07
CA GLU A 243 -3.88 12.98 0.76
C GLU A 243 -2.85 12.13 0.01
N VAL A 244 -1.86 11.57 0.71
CA VAL A 244 -0.88 10.64 0.12
C VAL A 244 -1.58 9.39 -0.41
N TRP A 245 -2.50 8.79 0.34
CA TRP A 245 -3.26 7.62 -0.10
C TRP A 245 -4.08 7.93 -1.35
N ALA A 246 -4.76 9.07 -1.40
CA ALA A 246 -5.50 9.51 -2.57
C ALA A 246 -4.59 9.67 -3.80
N ALA A 247 -3.40 10.25 -3.63
CA ALA A 247 -2.40 10.39 -4.69
C ALA A 247 -1.86 9.03 -5.19
N LEU A 248 -1.61 8.09 -4.26
CA LEU A 248 -1.20 6.72 -4.61
C LEU A 248 -2.30 5.98 -5.37
N LEU A 249 -3.56 6.17 -4.98
CA LEU A 249 -4.74 5.64 -5.66
C LEU A 249 -5.05 6.33 -7.01
N GLY A 250 -4.40 7.47 -7.30
CA GLY A 250 -4.57 8.18 -8.55
C GLY A 250 -5.86 9.01 -8.62
N VAL A 251 -6.43 9.39 -7.48
CA VAL A 251 -7.59 10.29 -7.39
C VAL A 251 -7.23 11.62 -8.06
N LYS A 252 -8.10 12.15 -8.91
CA LYS A 252 -7.89 13.37 -9.69
C LYS A 252 -9.23 14.02 -10.03
N GLY A 253 -9.22 15.28 -10.45
CA GLY A 253 -10.42 15.99 -10.87
C GLY A 253 -11.14 16.70 -9.72
N ASP A 254 -12.33 17.21 -10.02
CA ASP A 254 -13.17 17.91 -9.06
C ASP A 254 -14.07 16.92 -8.30
N ILE A 255 -13.44 16.23 -7.34
CA ILE A 255 -14.13 15.26 -6.48
C ILE A 255 -15.27 15.88 -5.65
N GLN A 256 -15.26 17.21 -5.46
CA GLN A 256 -16.26 17.91 -4.66
C GLN A 256 -17.55 18.07 -5.45
N GLU A 257 -17.44 18.48 -6.71
CA GLU A 257 -18.56 18.51 -7.64
C GLU A 257 -19.15 17.11 -7.86
N GLU A 258 -18.29 16.11 -8.09
CA GLU A 258 -18.72 14.71 -8.26
C GLU A 258 -19.50 14.20 -7.03
N TYR A 259 -18.99 14.44 -5.82
CA TYR A 259 -19.67 14.01 -4.59
C TYR A 259 -20.98 14.77 -4.34
N ALA A 260 -21.01 16.08 -4.63
CA ALA A 260 -22.18 16.91 -4.45
C ALA A 260 -23.34 16.50 -5.38
N ALA A 261 -23.02 16.06 -6.60
CA ALA A 261 -23.99 15.66 -7.62
C ALA A 261 -24.74 14.35 -7.29
N ILE A 262 -24.23 13.52 -6.37
CA ILE A 262 -24.83 12.23 -6.03
C ILE A 262 -25.99 12.41 -5.05
N ASP A 263 -27.15 11.79 -5.31
CA ASP A 263 -28.26 11.72 -4.35
C ASP A 263 -27.91 10.81 -3.18
N LYS A 264 -27.96 11.37 -1.96
CA LYS A 264 -27.64 10.69 -0.70
C LYS A 264 -28.86 10.61 0.24
N ASP A 265 -29.94 11.30 -0.11
CA ASP A 265 -31.08 11.54 0.78
C ASP A 265 -32.23 10.59 0.50
N THR A 266 -32.45 10.22 -0.77
CA THR A 266 -33.51 9.27 -1.15
C THR A 266 -33.31 7.92 -0.46
N GLU A 267 -34.36 7.40 0.19
CA GLU A 267 -34.32 6.11 0.91
C GLU A 267 -34.13 4.95 -0.07
N GLN A 268 -33.19 4.06 0.25
CA GLN A 268 -32.86 2.88 -0.56
C GLN A 268 -33.10 1.58 0.22
N LEU A 269 -33.31 0.47 -0.48
CA LEU A 269 -33.51 -0.85 0.14
C LEU A 269 -32.33 -1.29 1.02
N THR A 270 -31.12 -0.84 0.67
CA THR A 270 -29.87 -1.11 1.39
C THR A 270 -29.73 -0.31 2.68
N ASP A 271 -30.51 0.77 2.89
CA ASP A 271 -30.37 1.66 4.04
C ASP A 271 -30.59 0.91 5.36
N ARG A 272 -31.51 -0.06 5.38
CA ARG A 272 -31.78 -0.90 6.57
C ARG A 272 -30.55 -1.70 7.01
N GLN A 273 -29.80 -2.25 6.06
CA GLN A 273 -28.59 -3.02 6.36
C GLN A 273 -27.48 -2.09 6.83
N ILE A 274 -27.31 -0.95 6.16
CA ILE A 274 -26.34 0.10 6.52
C ILE A 274 -26.58 0.59 7.96
N ASP A 275 -27.84 0.83 8.33
CA ASP A 275 -28.23 1.32 9.66
C ASP A 275 -27.95 0.31 10.80
N VAL A 276 -27.88 -0.99 10.47
CA VAL A 276 -27.55 -2.06 11.44
C VAL A 276 -26.04 -2.31 11.53
N ASP A 277 -25.30 -2.10 10.44
CA ASP A 277 -23.86 -2.38 10.38
C ASP A 277 -23.02 -1.24 10.96
N ILE A 278 -23.33 0.02 10.60
CA ILE A 278 -22.57 1.20 11.05
C ILE A 278 -22.39 1.23 12.57
N PRO A 279 -23.43 1.04 13.41
CA PRO A 279 -23.27 1.15 14.85
C PRO A 279 -22.34 0.09 15.43
N ARG A 280 -22.08 -1.02 14.74
CA ARG A 280 -21.20 -2.13 15.18
C ARG A 280 -19.78 -2.00 14.63
N CYS A 281 -19.56 -1.12 13.66
CA CYS A 281 -18.30 -0.94 12.95
C CYS A 281 -17.33 -0.06 13.74
N HIS A 282 -16.15 -0.58 14.10
CA HIS A 282 -15.08 0.17 14.78
C HIS A 282 -15.54 1.03 15.98
N GLN A 283 -16.43 0.50 16.82
CA GLN A 283 -17.02 1.21 17.97
C GLN A 283 -16.02 1.80 18.97
N TYR A 284 -14.79 1.27 19.00
CA TYR A 284 -13.71 1.78 19.86
C TYR A 284 -13.16 3.14 19.38
N ASP A 285 -13.39 3.52 18.13
CA ASP A 285 -12.93 4.80 17.59
C ASP A 285 -13.94 5.92 17.91
N THR A 286 -13.47 6.95 18.61
CA THR A 286 -14.32 8.04 19.11
C THR A 286 -14.99 8.88 18.01
N LEU A 287 -14.34 9.04 16.85
CA LEU A 287 -14.90 9.82 15.74
C LEU A 287 -15.94 9.00 15.00
N LEU A 288 -15.62 7.75 14.69
CA LEU A 288 -16.48 6.85 13.94
C LEU A 288 -17.74 6.45 14.71
N SER A 289 -17.64 6.22 16.02
CA SER A 289 -18.78 5.88 16.90
C SER A 289 -19.69 7.07 17.22
N SER A 290 -19.26 8.30 16.87
CA SER A 290 -20.07 9.50 17.09
C SER A 290 -21.29 9.54 16.18
N ARG A 291 -22.32 10.30 16.58
CA ARG A 291 -23.50 10.53 15.74
C ARG A 291 -23.15 11.14 14.38
N ASP A 292 -22.21 12.08 14.34
CA ASP A 292 -21.74 12.68 13.09
C ASP A 292 -21.00 11.64 12.22
N GLY A 293 -20.16 10.81 12.83
CA GLY A 293 -19.48 9.69 12.17
C GLY A 293 -20.46 8.72 11.53
N HIS A 294 -21.52 8.30 12.24
CA HIS A 294 -22.57 7.44 11.69
C HIS A 294 -23.30 8.09 10.50
N CYS A 295 -23.62 9.38 10.59
CA CYS A 295 -24.25 10.11 9.49
C CYS A 295 -23.35 10.18 8.25
N LYS A 296 -22.04 10.45 8.44
CA LYS A 296 -21.04 10.49 7.38
C LYS A 296 -20.83 9.12 6.72
N PHE A 297 -20.75 8.06 7.52
CA PHE A 297 -20.71 6.69 7.00
C PHE A 297 -21.87 6.40 6.07
N LYS A 298 -23.11 6.69 6.53
CA LYS A 298 -24.31 6.43 5.74
C LYS A 298 -24.27 7.21 4.42
N ARG A 299 -23.90 8.49 4.46
CA ARG A 299 -23.78 9.32 3.24
C ARG A 299 -22.75 8.78 2.25
N ILE A 300 -21.55 8.40 2.72
CA ILE A 300 -20.49 7.86 1.85
C ILE A 300 -20.91 6.51 1.26
N LEU A 301 -21.46 5.60 2.06
CA LEU A 301 -21.90 4.28 1.59
C LEU A 301 -23.03 4.39 0.57
N LYS A 302 -24.03 5.25 0.84
CA LYS A 302 -25.10 5.54 -0.13
C LYS A 302 -24.56 6.16 -1.41
N ALA A 303 -23.65 7.12 -1.30
CA ALA A 303 -23.03 7.74 -2.46
C ALA A 303 -22.25 6.72 -3.31
N TRP A 304 -21.54 5.80 -2.67
CA TRP A 304 -20.82 4.74 -3.35
C TRP A 304 -21.76 3.78 -4.09
N ILE A 305 -22.83 3.29 -3.43
CA ILE A 305 -23.82 2.41 -4.05
C ILE A 305 -24.53 3.12 -5.21
N GLY A 306 -24.95 4.37 -5.01
CA GLY A 306 -25.61 5.17 -6.05
C GLY A 306 -24.72 5.43 -7.27
N SER A 307 -23.41 5.53 -7.07
CA SER A 307 -22.43 5.70 -8.16
C SER A 307 -22.10 4.41 -8.91
N HIS A 308 -22.47 3.24 -8.37
CA HIS A 308 -22.14 1.94 -8.95
C HIS A 308 -23.38 1.03 -9.08
N PRO A 309 -24.29 1.29 -10.05
CA PRO A 309 -25.56 0.57 -10.17
C PRO A 309 -25.45 -0.96 -10.36
N ALA A 310 -24.29 -1.45 -10.78
CA ALA A 310 -24.02 -2.88 -10.95
C ALA A 310 -23.58 -3.59 -9.66
N LEU A 311 -23.22 -2.84 -8.62
CA LEU A 311 -22.71 -3.35 -7.35
C LEU A 311 -23.78 -3.23 -6.25
N VAL A 312 -23.68 -4.08 -5.24
CA VAL A 312 -24.60 -4.12 -4.09
C VAL A 312 -23.83 -3.98 -2.79
N TYR A 313 -24.53 -3.53 -1.75
CA TYR A 313 -23.98 -3.51 -0.41
C TYR A 313 -23.81 -4.95 0.12
N TRP A 314 -22.57 -5.32 0.43
CA TRP A 314 -22.25 -6.51 1.21
C TRP A 314 -21.78 -6.09 2.60
N GLN A 315 -22.18 -6.85 3.62
CA GLN A 315 -21.67 -6.66 4.99
C GLN A 315 -20.13 -6.74 4.97
N GLY A 316 -19.48 -5.74 5.55
CA GLY A 316 -18.03 -5.54 5.48
C GLY A 316 -17.61 -4.32 4.65
N LEU A 317 -18.48 -3.78 3.79
CA LEU A 317 -18.21 -2.54 3.07
C LEU A 317 -18.08 -1.32 4.02
N ASP A 318 -18.85 -1.32 5.11
CA ASP A 318 -18.71 -0.40 6.23
C ASP A 318 -17.30 -0.46 6.85
N SER A 319 -16.80 -1.67 7.15
CA SER A 319 -15.45 -1.87 7.67
C SER A 319 -14.39 -1.40 6.67
N LEU A 320 -14.61 -1.61 5.37
CA LEU A 320 -13.70 -1.13 4.31
C LEU A 320 -13.71 0.41 4.17
N CYS A 321 -14.85 1.05 4.41
CA CYS A 321 -15.01 2.50 4.37
C CYS A 321 -14.34 3.21 5.57
N ALA A 322 -14.29 2.54 6.73
CA ALA A 322 -13.85 3.11 8.00
C ALA A 322 -12.48 3.82 7.96
N PRO A 323 -11.39 3.24 7.38
CA PRO A 323 -10.09 3.93 7.34
C PRO A 323 -10.14 5.22 6.51
N PHE A 324 -10.90 5.23 5.41
CA PHE A 324 -11.02 6.40 4.56
C PHE A 324 -11.80 7.52 5.25
N LEU A 325 -12.92 7.19 5.90
CA LEU A 325 -13.70 8.17 6.65
C LEU A 325 -12.92 8.69 7.87
N ALA A 326 -12.23 7.83 8.62
CA ALA A 326 -11.45 8.25 9.78
C ALA A 326 -10.35 9.25 9.39
N LEU A 327 -9.62 8.99 8.30
CA LEU A 327 -8.56 9.88 7.82
C LEU A 327 -9.09 11.14 7.13
N ASN A 328 -10.31 11.11 6.59
CA ASN A 328 -10.93 12.21 5.84
C ASN A 328 -12.24 12.66 6.50
N PHE A 329 -12.29 12.72 7.84
CA PHE A 329 -13.54 12.95 8.56
C PHE A 329 -14.25 14.25 8.17
N ASN A 330 -13.50 15.25 7.73
CA ASN A 330 -14.01 16.55 7.27
C ASN A 330 -14.03 16.71 5.74
N ASP A 331 -13.74 15.64 5.00
CA ASP A 331 -13.73 15.62 3.52
C ASP A 331 -14.33 14.31 2.97
N GLU A 332 -15.66 14.19 3.08
CA GLU A 332 -16.41 13.00 2.63
C GLU A 332 -16.23 12.70 1.14
N ALA A 333 -15.98 13.73 0.33
CA ALA A 333 -15.75 13.60 -1.10
C ALA A 333 -14.39 12.93 -1.39
N LEU A 334 -13.32 13.35 -0.70
CA LEU A 334 -12.02 12.69 -0.79
C LEU A 334 -12.09 11.25 -0.25
N ALA A 335 -12.86 11.02 0.82
CA ALA A 335 -13.12 9.68 1.36
C ALA A 335 -13.80 8.76 0.33
N LEU A 336 -14.88 9.23 -0.31
CA LEU A 336 -15.60 8.49 -1.36
C LEU A 336 -14.72 8.20 -2.57
N ALA A 337 -13.95 9.19 -3.03
CA ALA A 337 -13.05 9.04 -4.16
C ALA A 337 -11.96 7.99 -3.89
N CYS A 338 -11.39 7.99 -2.68
CA CYS A 338 -10.45 6.97 -2.23
C CYS A 338 -11.10 5.59 -2.16
N LEU A 339 -12.28 5.46 -1.55
CA LEU A 339 -13.01 4.19 -1.45
C LEU A 339 -13.31 3.61 -2.84
N SER A 340 -13.79 4.44 -3.78
CA SER A 340 -14.17 4.03 -5.12
C SER A 340 -12.97 3.57 -5.95
N THR A 341 -11.86 4.32 -5.90
CA THR A 341 -10.62 3.95 -6.60
C THR A 341 -9.93 2.74 -5.97
N PHE A 342 -10.01 2.60 -4.64
CA PHE A 342 -9.47 1.45 -3.92
C PHE A 342 -10.23 0.16 -4.24
N ILE A 343 -11.57 0.18 -4.21
CA ILE A 343 -12.39 -0.97 -4.60
C ILE A 343 -12.15 -1.32 -6.06
N SER A 344 -12.10 -0.32 -6.94
CA SER A 344 -11.76 -0.54 -8.36
C SER A 344 -10.43 -1.27 -8.50
N LYS A 345 -9.37 -0.84 -7.78
CA LYS A 345 -8.03 -1.45 -7.86
C LYS A 345 -7.96 -2.87 -7.26
N TYR A 346 -8.48 -3.09 -6.05
CA TYR A 346 -8.23 -4.32 -5.28
C TYR A 346 -9.38 -5.31 -5.27
N LEU A 347 -10.61 -4.82 -5.39
CA LEU A 347 -11.85 -5.57 -5.15
C LEU A 347 -12.79 -5.48 -6.36
N HIS A 348 -12.22 -5.44 -7.56
CA HIS A 348 -12.96 -5.37 -8.81
C HIS A 348 -13.99 -6.50 -8.87
N ASN A 349 -15.27 -6.14 -9.00
CA ASN A 349 -16.42 -7.06 -9.04
C ASN A 349 -16.66 -7.90 -7.77
N PHE A 350 -15.97 -7.66 -6.65
CA PHE A 350 -16.24 -8.35 -5.38
C PHE A 350 -17.63 -8.03 -4.82
N PHE A 351 -18.17 -6.85 -5.13
CA PHE A 351 -19.47 -6.41 -4.65
C PHE A 351 -20.61 -6.64 -5.66
N LEU A 352 -20.43 -7.49 -6.66
CA LEU A 352 -21.54 -7.94 -7.50
C LEU A 352 -22.57 -8.71 -6.66
N LYS A 353 -23.82 -8.73 -7.14
CA LYS A 353 -24.87 -9.55 -6.53
C LYS A 353 -24.52 -11.05 -6.54
N ASP A 354 -23.90 -11.50 -7.63
CA ASP A 354 -23.23 -12.81 -7.70
C ASP A 354 -21.74 -12.58 -7.95
N ASN A 355 -20.94 -12.73 -6.89
CA ASN A 355 -19.49 -12.58 -6.90
C ASN A 355 -18.78 -13.95 -6.77
N SER A 356 -19.52 -15.06 -6.84
CA SER A 356 -19.05 -16.39 -6.44
C SER A 356 -17.83 -16.83 -7.24
N SER A 357 -17.83 -16.60 -8.56
CA SER A 357 -16.71 -16.96 -9.44
C SER A 357 -15.43 -16.19 -9.10
N ILE A 358 -15.55 -14.89 -8.80
CA ILE A 358 -14.42 -14.03 -8.43
C ILE A 358 -13.85 -14.45 -7.08
N MET A 359 -14.71 -14.61 -6.07
CA MET A 359 -14.28 -14.99 -4.72
C MET A 359 -13.65 -16.39 -4.69
N GLN A 360 -14.27 -17.37 -5.36
CA GLN A 360 -13.75 -18.73 -5.42
C GLN A 360 -12.42 -18.81 -6.16
N GLU A 361 -12.23 -18.06 -7.25
CA GLU A 361 -10.91 -17.96 -7.91
C GLU A 361 -9.87 -17.37 -6.94
N TYR A 362 -10.20 -16.27 -6.27
CA TYR A 362 -9.28 -15.59 -5.37
C TYR A 362 -8.82 -16.51 -4.23
N LEU A 363 -9.75 -17.24 -3.62
CA LEU A 363 -9.48 -18.19 -2.54
C LEU A 363 -8.72 -19.43 -3.03
N ALA A 364 -8.97 -19.90 -4.24
CA ALA A 364 -8.22 -21.01 -4.82
C ALA A 364 -6.75 -20.63 -5.08
N VAL A 365 -6.50 -19.43 -5.63
CA VAL A 365 -5.13 -18.90 -5.78
C VAL A 365 -4.48 -18.68 -4.40
N PHE A 366 -5.23 -18.17 -3.42
CA PHE A 366 -4.72 -18.03 -2.05
C PHE A 366 -4.30 -19.38 -1.47
N SER A 367 -5.12 -20.42 -1.62
CA SER A 367 -4.80 -21.79 -1.20
C SER A 367 -3.49 -22.31 -1.80
N GLN A 368 -3.28 -22.08 -3.10
CA GLN A 368 -2.02 -22.41 -3.77
C GLN A 368 -0.84 -21.60 -3.25
N MET A 369 -1.03 -20.34 -2.84
CA MET A 369 0.02 -19.52 -2.22
C MET A 369 0.37 -20.01 -0.82
N ILE A 370 -0.59 -20.52 -0.04
CA ILE A 370 -0.32 -21.19 1.24
C ILE A 370 0.53 -22.44 0.97
N ALA A 371 0.14 -23.30 0.02
CA ALA A 371 0.93 -24.48 -0.34
C ALA A 371 2.35 -24.12 -0.82
N PHE A 372 2.48 -23.02 -1.57
CA PHE A 372 3.76 -22.54 -2.11
C PHE A 372 4.71 -22.03 -1.02
N HIS A 373 4.21 -21.33 0.02
CA HIS A 373 5.06 -20.76 1.07
C HIS A 373 5.14 -21.59 2.34
N GLU A 374 4.01 -22.16 2.77
CA GLU A 374 3.84 -22.89 4.02
C GLU A 374 3.25 -24.30 3.77
N PRO A 375 3.99 -25.20 3.07
CA PRO A 375 3.46 -26.51 2.69
C PRO A 375 3.09 -27.38 3.91
N ALA A 376 3.81 -27.24 5.03
CA ALA A 376 3.49 -27.97 6.26
C ALA A 376 2.12 -27.55 6.83
N LEU A 377 1.85 -26.23 6.86
CA LEU A 377 0.58 -25.70 7.32
C LEU A 377 -0.55 -26.03 6.33
N PHE A 378 -0.30 -25.88 5.03
CA PHE A 378 -1.23 -26.29 3.99
C PHE A 378 -1.68 -27.74 4.15
N ASN A 379 -0.74 -28.68 4.29
CA ASN A 379 -1.06 -30.10 4.45
C ASN A 379 -1.88 -30.37 5.72
N HIS A 380 -1.58 -29.66 6.82
CA HIS A 380 -2.34 -29.79 8.07
C HIS A 380 -3.78 -29.30 7.90
N LEU A 381 -3.96 -28.08 7.39
CA LEU A 381 -5.27 -27.50 7.15
C LEU A 381 -6.10 -28.34 6.16
N ASP A 382 -5.49 -28.83 5.06
CA ASP A 382 -6.14 -29.73 4.11
C ASP A 382 -6.58 -31.04 4.77
N SER A 383 -5.73 -31.64 5.62
CA SER A 383 -6.06 -32.88 6.33
C SER A 383 -7.20 -32.73 7.36
N THR A 384 -7.36 -31.52 7.91
CA THR A 384 -8.46 -31.16 8.82
C THR A 384 -9.70 -30.63 8.08
N ALA A 385 -9.67 -30.59 6.74
CA ALA A 385 -10.70 -29.98 5.89
C ALA A 385 -10.99 -28.49 6.22
N PHE A 386 -9.98 -27.78 6.74
CA PHE A 386 -10.08 -26.37 7.12
C PHE A 386 -9.67 -25.44 5.97
N ASN A 387 -10.58 -25.27 5.01
CA ASN A 387 -10.32 -24.54 3.78
C ASN A 387 -10.38 -23.01 3.96
N PRO A 388 -9.69 -22.21 3.12
CA PRO A 388 -9.73 -20.75 3.17
C PRO A 388 -11.11 -20.11 3.08
N GLU A 389 -12.08 -20.80 2.48
CA GLU A 389 -13.47 -20.35 2.37
C GLU A 389 -14.14 -20.13 3.74
N LEU A 390 -13.64 -20.77 4.81
CA LEU A 390 -14.18 -20.67 6.16
C LEU A 390 -13.75 -19.41 6.92
N TYR A 391 -12.58 -18.84 6.59
CA TYR A 391 -11.98 -17.75 7.38
C TYR A 391 -11.51 -16.54 6.55
N ALA A 392 -11.14 -16.74 5.28
CA ALA A 392 -10.46 -15.71 4.49
C ALA A 392 -11.40 -14.80 3.67
N ILE A 393 -12.68 -15.17 3.53
CA ILE A 393 -13.69 -14.29 2.89
C ILE A 393 -13.73 -12.91 3.54
N PRO A 394 -13.93 -12.76 4.87
CA PRO A 394 -13.94 -11.44 5.50
C PRO A 394 -12.58 -10.73 5.39
N TRP A 395 -11.47 -11.46 5.35
CA TRP A 395 -10.14 -10.86 5.21
C TRP A 395 -10.00 -10.13 3.88
N PHE A 396 -10.36 -10.78 2.78
CA PHE A 396 -10.20 -10.19 1.45
C PHE A 396 -11.33 -9.21 1.12
N LEU A 397 -12.59 -9.50 1.51
CA LEU A 397 -13.72 -8.60 1.24
C LEU A 397 -13.55 -7.23 1.93
N THR A 398 -12.96 -7.22 3.13
CA THR A 398 -12.74 -5.99 3.91
C THR A 398 -11.29 -5.50 3.84
N MET A 399 -10.42 -6.20 3.12
CA MET A 399 -8.99 -5.88 3.04
C MET A 399 -8.36 -5.74 4.44
N PHE A 400 -8.69 -6.73 5.27
CA PHE A 400 -8.27 -6.96 6.66
C PHE A 400 -8.83 -5.99 7.70
N THR A 401 -9.61 -4.97 7.32
CA THR A 401 -10.10 -3.95 8.27
C THR A 401 -11.06 -4.50 9.31
N HIS A 402 -11.78 -5.58 9.00
CA HIS A 402 -12.68 -6.22 9.95
C HIS A 402 -11.95 -6.99 11.05
N ILE A 403 -10.73 -7.48 10.77
CA ILE A 403 -9.99 -8.36 11.70
C ILE A 403 -8.82 -7.64 12.41
N LEU A 404 -8.40 -6.47 11.90
CA LEU A 404 -7.30 -5.70 12.48
C LEU A 404 -7.79 -4.31 12.92
N PRO A 405 -7.26 -3.77 14.03
CA PRO A 405 -7.60 -2.42 14.45
C PRO A 405 -7.05 -1.35 13.49
N LEU A 406 -7.71 -0.18 13.42
CA LEU A 406 -7.42 0.88 12.45
C LEU A 406 -5.95 1.33 12.45
N HIS A 407 -5.33 1.44 13.63
CA HIS A 407 -3.92 1.83 13.73
C HIS A 407 -2.97 0.83 13.04
N LYS A 408 -3.29 -0.48 13.04
CA LYS A 408 -2.54 -1.51 12.30
C LYS A 408 -2.87 -1.45 10.81
N ILE A 409 -4.12 -1.17 10.46
CA ILE A 409 -4.55 -0.97 9.08
C ILE A 409 -3.80 0.17 8.41
N TYR A 410 -3.54 1.28 9.10
CA TYR A 410 -2.78 2.38 8.52
C TYR A 410 -1.38 1.93 8.08
N TYR A 411 -0.65 1.20 8.92
CA TYR A 411 0.66 0.66 8.57
C TYR A 411 0.59 -0.36 7.42
N LEU A 412 -0.42 -1.23 7.45
CA LEU A 412 -0.64 -2.23 6.41
C LEU A 412 -0.91 -1.55 5.07
N TRP A 413 -1.83 -0.60 5.04
CA TRP A 413 -2.28 0.06 3.82
C TRP A 413 -1.24 1.04 3.25
N ASP A 414 -0.41 1.67 4.10
CA ASP A 414 0.77 2.43 3.66
C ASP A 414 1.68 1.58 2.76
N THR A 415 1.79 0.26 3.04
CA THR A 415 2.56 -0.67 2.20
C THR A 415 1.70 -1.29 1.08
N LEU A 416 0.44 -1.62 1.37
CA LEU A 416 -0.48 -2.24 0.42
C LEU A 416 -0.66 -1.39 -0.83
N LEU A 417 -0.80 -0.08 -0.68
CA LEU A 417 -0.98 0.88 -1.77
C LEU A 417 0.21 0.93 -2.75
N LEU A 418 1.40 0.52 -2.30
CA LEU A 418 2.61 0.40 -3.13
C LEU A 418 2.62 -0.89 -3.98
N GLY A 419 1.78 -1.87 -3.63
CA GLY A 419 1.64 -3.15 -4.32
C GLY A 419 0.62 -3.15 -5.46
N ASN A 420 0.58 -4.29 -6.17
CA ASN A 420 -0.48 -4.61 -7.11
C ASN A 420 -1.66 -5.28 -6.39
N CYS A 421 -2.74 -5.56 -7.11
CA CYS A 421 -3.94 -6.14 -6.49
C CYS A 421 -3.82 -7.58 -6.01
N SER A 422 -2.69 -8.26 -6.29
CA SER A 422 -2.40 -9.61 -5.79
C SER A 422 -1.54 -9.59 -4.51
N PHE A 423 -0.99 -8.44 -4.12
CA PHE A 423 -0.26 -8.30 -2.84
C PHE A 423 -1.06 -8.72 -1.60
N PRO A 424 -2.39 -8.50 -1.49
CA PRO A 424 -3.17 -8.93 -0.32
C PRO A 424 -3.12 -10.44 -0.07
N LEU A 425 -2.95 -11.27 -1.11
CA LEU A 425 -2.76 -12.73 -0.94
C LEU A 425 -1.56 -13.03 -0.02
N PHE A 426 -0.48 -12.27 -0.15
CA PHE A 426 0.74 -12.44 0.64
C PHE A 426 0.61 -11.88 2.05
N VAL A 427 -0.24 -10.87 2.25
CA VAL A 427 -0.65 -10.44 3.60
C VAL A 427 -1.38 -11.57 4.31
N GLY A 428 -2.33 -12.23 3.63
CA GLY A 428 -3.02 -13.40 4.16
C GLY A 428 -2.07 -14.56 4.49
N VAL A 429 -1.10 -14.85 3.62
CA VAL A 429 -0.07 -15.88 3.89
C VAL A 429 0.76 -15.50 5.10
N SER A 430 1.16 -14.23 5.22
CA SER A 430 1.96 -13.77 6.35
C SER A 430 1.19 -13.81 7.67
N ILE A 431 -0.12 -13.53 7.68
CA ILE A 431 -0.96 -13.69 8.87
C ILE A 431 -0.93 -15.16 9.30
N LEU A 432 -1.14 -16.10 8.37
CA LEU A 432 -1.08 -17.53 8.67
C LEU A 432 0.30 -17.99 9.17
N GLN A 433 1.39 -17.39 8.66
CA GLN A 433 2.75 -17.65 9.15
C GLN A 433 2.94 -17.25 10.60
N HIS A 434 2.33 -16.16 11.03
CA HIS A 434 2.42 -15.66 12.41
C HIS A 434 1.57 -16.48 13.38
N LEU A 435 0.50 -17.11 12.87
CA LEU A 435 -0.37 -18.02 13.63
C LEU A 435 0.06 -19.49 13.51
N ARG A 436 1.15 -19.77 12.80
CA ARG A 436 1.55 -21.12 12.36
C ARG A 436 1.75 -22.10 13.51
N ASP A 437 2.45 -21.67 14.55
CA ASP A 437 2.87 -22.56 15.62
C ASP A 437 1.66 -23.09 16.42
N ASP A 438 0.64 -22.25 16.60
CA ASP A 438 -0.63 -22.64 17.21
C ASP A 438 -1.47 -23.48 16.22
N LEU A 439 -1.64 -23.01 14.98
CA LEU A 439 -2.45 -23.68 13.95
C LEU A 439 -2.03 -25.13 13.67
N LEU A 440 -0.74 -25.43 13.71
CA LEU A 440 -0.23 -26.78 13.49
C LEU A 440 -0.59 -27.76 14.62
N THR A 441 -0.98 -27.24 15.78
CA THR A 441 -1.41 -28.05 16.93
C THR A 441 -2.92 -28.21 17.01
N PHE A 442 -3.67 -27.33 16.33
CA PHE A 442 -5.12 -27.24 16.44
C PHE A 442 -5.86 -28.17 15.50
N ASP A 443 -7.01 -28.66 15.96
CA ASP A 443 -8.01 -29.32 15.13
C ASP A 443 -8.98 -28.32 14.48
N PHE A 444 -10.00 -28.83 13.77
CA PHE A 444 -10.99 -28.00 13.09
C PHE A 444 -11.70 -26.99 14.02
N ASN A 445 -12.11 -27.41 15.22
CA ASN A 445 -12.89 -26.56 16.12
C ASN A 445 -12.02 -25.50 16.79
N GLU A 446 -10.79 -25.88 17.17
CA GLU A 446 -9.80 -24.96 17.72
C GLU A 446 -9.40 -23.89 16.69
N CYS A 447 -9.26 -24.28 15.41
CA CYS A 447 -9.05 -23.32 14.33
C CYS A 447 -10.20 -22.31 14.19
N ILE A 448 -11.47 -22.77 14.21
CA ILE A 448 -12.64 -21.86 14.15
C ILE A 448 -12.61 -20.85 15.30
N LEU A 449 -12.29 -21.29 16.51
CA LEU A 449 -12.24 -20.42 17.67
C LEU A 449 -11.14 -19.36 17.54
N MET A 450 -9.94 -19.77 17.14
CA MET A 450 -8.80 -18.85 16.96
C MET A 450 -9.06 -17.81 15.87
N PHE A 451 -9.73 -18.16 14.77
CA PHE A 451 -10.07 -17.18 13.73
C PHE A 451 -11.25 -16.28 14.09
N SER A 452 -12.08 -16.68 15.05
CA SER A 452 -13.16 -15.84 15.60
C SER A 452 -12.62 -14.80 16.58
N ASP A 453 -11.57 -15.14 17.33
CA ASP A 453 -10.87 -14.25 18.27
C ASP A 453 -9.36 -14.28 18.00
N MET A 454 -8.96 -13.52 16.96
CA MET A 454 -7.60 -13.55 16.45
C MET A 454 -6.62 -12.96 17.47
N PRO A 455 -5.50 -13.66 17.78
CA PRO A 455 -4.50 -13.13 18.70
C PRO A 455 -3.80 -11.90 18.09
N ASP A 456 -3.15 -11.12 18.96
CA ASP A 456 -2.50 -9.89 18.52
C ASP A 456 -1.29 -10.18 17.61
N ILE A 457 -1.30 -9.66 16.38
CA ILE A 457 -0.23 -9.84 15.41
C ILE A 457 0.71 -8.62 15.41
N ASP A 458 2.03 -8.86 15.43
CA ASP A 458 3.01 -7.81 15.12
C ASP A 458 2.89 -7.42 13.64
N ILE A 459 2.17 -6.33 13.39
CA ILE A 459 1.86 -5.88 12.04
C ILE A 459 3.10 -5.49 11.24
N GLN A 460 4.16 -4.99 11.88
CA GLN A 460 5.37 -4.57 11.16
C GLN A 460 6.15 -5.79 10.68
N ALA A 461 6.29 -6.81 11.52
CA ALA A 461 6.86 -8.09 11.15
C ALA A 461 6.02 -8.77 10.05
N CYS A 462 4.69 -8.76 10.19
CA CYS A 462 3.78 -9.31 9.20
C CYS A 462 3.92 -8.63 7.82
N ILE A 463 3.97 -7.29 7.77
CA ILE A 463 4.21 -6.57 6.51
C ILE A 463 5.56 -6.94 5.90
N HIS A 464 6.62 -7.04 6.71
CA HIS A 464 7.96 -7.42 6.23
C HIS A 464 7.99 -8.83 5.62
N ASP A 465 7.31 -9.78 6.24
CA ASP A 465 7.22 -11.16 5.77
C ASP A 465 6.35 -11.27 4.52
N ALA A 466 5.21 -10.54 4.47
CA ALA A 466 4.37 -10.43 3.27
C ALA A 466 5.14 -9.86 2.06
N VAL A 467 5.93 -8.79 2.25
CA VAL A 467 6.80 -8.24 1.20
C VAL A 467 7.86 -9.24 0.77
N ARG A 468 8.46 -9.98 1.72
CA ARG A 468 9.46 -11.01 1.41
C ARG A 468 8.85 -12.14 0.58
N ALA A 469 7.68 -12.63 0.95
CA ALA A 469 6.94 -13.67 0.24
C ALA A 469 6.59 -13.19 -1.18
N TYR A 470 6.01 -11.99 -1.31
CA TYR A 470 5.69 -11.39 -2.61
C TYR A 470 6.91 -11.29 -3.54
N LEU A 471 8.05 -10.82 -3.04
CA LEU A 471 9.28 -10.68 -3.85
C LEU A 471 9.99 -12.00 -4.14
N ALA A 472 9.71 -13.05 -3.38
CA ALA A 472 10.22 -14.40 -3.62
C ALA A 472 9.38 -15.16 -4.65
N THR A 473 8.13 -14.74 -4.87
CA THR A 473 7.16 -15.45 -5.69
C THR A 473 7.13 -14.94 -7.13
N PRO A 474 7.28 -15.82 -8.13
CA PRO A 474 7.27 -15.42 -9.54
C PRO A 474 5.89 -14.88 -9.95
N PRO A 475 5.79 -13.74 -10.67
CA PRO A 475 4.49 -13.11 -10.95
C PRO A 475 3.45 -13.98 -11.64
N SER A 476 3.88 -14.88 -12.51
CA SER A 476 2.97 -15.78 -13.22
C SER A 476 2.27 -16.78 -12.31
N THR A 477 2.78 -17.08 -11.11
CA THR A 477 2.21 -18.12 -10.23
C THR A 477 0.91 -17.72 -9.54
N TYR A 478 0.67 -16.42 -9.37
CA TYR A 478 -0.54 -15.87 -8.75
C TYR A 478 -1.41 -15.06 -9.73
N LEU A 479 -1.25 -15.31 -11.04
CA LEU A 479 -2.10 -14.73 -12.08
C LEU A 479 -3.56 -15.17 -11.89
N ARG A 480 -4.48 -14.20 -11.98
CA ARG A 480 -5.94 -14.38 -11.82
C ARG A 480 -6.66 -13.87 -13.06
N LYS A 481 -7.74 -14.54 -13.45
CA LYS A 481 -8.59 -14.14 -14.58
C LYS A 481 -9.32 -12.83 -14.28
N HIS A 482 -9.74 -12.62 -13.04
CA HIS A 482 -10.48 -11.43 -12.63
C HIS A 482 -9.58 -10.24 -12.20
N ASP A 483 -8.25 -10.35 -12.41
CA ASP A 483 -7.32 -9.23 -12.25
C ASP A 483 -7.32 -8.34 -13.51
N HIS A 484 -8.10 -7.26 -13.45
CA HIS A 484 -8.20 -6.26 -14.53
C HIS A 484 -6.98 -5.31 -14.60
N THR A 485 -6.04 -5.38 -13.66
CA THR A 485 -4.84 -4.53 -13.65
C THR A 485 -3.65 -5.17 -14.34
N TYR A 486 -3.70 -6.49 -14.57
CA TYR A 486 -2.66 -7.23 -15.25
C TYR A 486 -2.62 -6.86 -16.74
N SER A 487 -1.43 -6.49 -17.21
CA SER A 487 -1.14 -6.30 -18.63
C SER A 487 0.03 -7.20 -19.01
N PRO A 488 -0.14 -8.13 -19.97
CA PRO A 488 0.95 -9.00 -20.38
C PRO A 488 2.06 -8.20 -21.05
N PRO A 489 3.34 -8.57 -20.89
CA PRO A 489 4.45 -7.94 -21.59
C PRO A 489 4.29 -8.08 -23.11
N THR A 490 4.48 -6.99 -23.86
CA THR A 490 4.39 -6.98 -25.33
C THR A 490 5.62 -7.58 -26.02
N ASP A 491 6.77 -7.51 -25.36
CA ASP A 491 8.07 -7.88 -25.92
C ASP A 491 8.41 -9.36 -25.67
N VAL A 492 7.47 -10.12 -25.11
CA VAL A 492 7.64 -11.53 -24.75
C VAL A 492 6.78 -12.38 -25.70
N PRO A 493 7.33 -13.47 -26.28
CA PRO A 493 6.54 -14.37 -27.13
C PRO A 493 5.28 -14.86 -26.40
N PRO A 494 4.09 -14.86 -27.05
CA PRO A 494 2.84 -15.31 -26.42
C PRO A 494 2.94 -16.72 -25.83
N GLU A 495 3.65 -17.62 -26.50
CA GLU A 495 3.92 -18.99 -26.05
C GLU A 495 4.75 -19.09 -24.76
N ALA A 496 5.54 -18.07 -24.42
CA ALA A 496 6.32 -18.01 -23.19
C ALA A 496 5.52 -17.48 -21.99
N LEU A 497 4.37 -16.86 -22.24
CA LEU A 497 3.45 -16.36 -21.24
C LEU A 497 2.50 -17.46 -20.75
N ARG A 498 1.83 -17.20 -19.62
CA ARG A 498 0.80 -18.07 -19.06
C ARG A 498 -0.55 -17.37 -19.12
N GLU A 499 -1.56 -18.09 -19.59
CA GLU A 499 -2.97 -17.69 -19.49
C GLU A 499 -3.52 -18.02 -18.09
N PRO A 500 -4.49 -17.24 -17.56
CA PRO A 500 -5.17 -17.59 -16.32
C PRO A 500 -5.81 -18.98 -16.38
N LEU A 501 -5.68 -19.75 -15.30
CA LEU A 501 -6.26 -21.10 -15.21
C LEU A 501 -7.77 -21.03 -14.92
N SER A 502 -8.50 -22.07 -15.32
CA SER A 502 -9.90 -22.21 -14.90
C SER A 502 -10.00 -22.53 -13.41
N LEU A 503 -11.13 -22.19 -12.80
CA LEU A 503 -11.42 -22.46 -11.39
C LEU A 503 -11.29 -23.95 -11.04
N ASP A 504 -11.74 -24.84 -11.94
CA ASP A 504 -11.65 -26.30 -11.73
C ASP A 504 -10.19 -26.77 -11.61
N VAL A 505 -9.30 -26.22 -12.45
CA VAL A 505 -7.87 -26.53 -12.38
C VAL A 505 -7.26 -25.98 -11.10
N LEU A 506 -7.57 -24.73 -10.73
CA LEU A 506 -7.07 -24.10 -9.50
C LEU A 506 -7.48 -24.88 -8.24
N ARG A 507 -8.70 -25.42 -8.21
CA ARG A 507 -9.21 -26.23 -7.09
C ARG A 507 -8.63 -27.64 -7.04
N GLN A 508 -8.43 -28.26 -8.20
CA GLN A 508 -7.88 -29.61 -8.25
C GLN A 508 -6.40 -29.61 -7.92
N GLU A 509 -5.64 -28.60 -8.33
CA GLU A 509 -4.19 -28.57 -8.21
C GLU A 509 -3.72 -27.79 -6.98
N SER A 510 -2.86 -28.42 -6.17
CA SER A 510 -2.33 -27.83 -4.94
C SER A 510 -1.19 -26.85 -5.19
N CYS A 511 -0.64 -26.80 -6.40
CA CYS A 511 0.55 -26.01 -6.72
C CYS A 511 0.27 -25.05 -7.87
N PRO A 512 0.84 -23.83 -7.84
CA PRO A 512 0.66 -22.89 -8.93
C PRO A 512 1.45 -23.31 -10.18
N HIS A 513 1.01 -22.82 -11.34
CA HIS A 513 1.80 -22.93 -12.58
C HIS A 513 2.68 -21.70 -12.77
N ILE A 514 3.85 -21.89 -13.37
CA ILE A 514 4.78 -20.83 -13.74
C ILE A 514 4.90 -20.71 -15.27
N SER A 515 5.01 -19.48 -15.77
CA SER A 515 5.26 -19.22 -17.20
C SER A 515 6.70 -19.56 -17.59
N ALA A 516 6.95 -19.84 -18.87
CA ALA A 516 8.31 -20.06 -19.34
C ALA A 516 9.15 -18.78 -19.22
N HIS A 517 8.55 -17.60 -19.40
CA HIS A 517 9.20 -16.30 -19.17
C HIS A 517 9.80 -16.18 -17.76
N ASP A 518 9.02 -16.51 -16.73
CA ASP A 518 9.49 -16.45 -15.34
C ASP A 518 10.57 -17.51 -15.07
N VAL A 519 10.45 -18.71 -15.67
CA VAL A 519 11.47 -19.76 -15.58
C VAL A 519 12.81 -19.29 -16.16
N ILE A 520 12.77 -18.64 -17.34
CA ILE A 520 13.96 -18.07 -17.99
C ILE A 520 14.63 -17.04 -17.07
N ALA A 521 13.84 -16.13 -16.49
CA ALA A 521 14.35 -15.11 -15.57
C ALA A 521 14.94 -15.70 -14.28
N LEU A 522 14.31 -16.72 -13.68
CA LEU A 522 14.76 -17.37 -12.44
C LEU A 522 16.03 -18.20 -12.61
N CYS A 523 16.15 -18.88 -13.76
CA CYS A 523 17.25 -19.79 -14.07
C CYS A 523 18.39 -19.08 -14.83
N GLY A 524 18.21 -17.82 -15.24
CA GLY A 524 19.19 -17.07 -16.03
C GLY A 524 19.47 -17.77 -17.36
N LEU A 525 18.41 -18.19 -18.04
CA LEU A 525 18.49 -18.80 -19.36
C LEU A 525 18.47 -17.70 -20.43
N GLU A 526 19.09 -17.95 -21.57
CA GLU A 526 19.01 -17.11 -22.75
C GLU A 526 18.29 -17.92 -23.85
N TYR A 527 17.36 -17.29 -24.55
CA TYR A 527 16.68 -17.92 -25.68
C TYR A 527 16.93 -17.10 -26.95
N HIS A 528 17.17 -17.80 -28.05
CA HIS A 528 17.30 -17.19 -29.36
C HIS A 528 15.90 -17.03 -29.96
N ALA A 529 15.23 -15.92 -29.61
CA ALA A 529 13.92 -15.63 -30.17
C ALA A 529 13.99 -15.55 -31.72
N LEU A 530 13.21 -16.38 -32.40
CA LEU A 530 12.96 -16.32 -33.84
C LEU A 530 12.35 -14.96 -34.21
N GLY A 531 13.18 -13.99 -34.61
CA GLY A 531 12.73 -12.81 -35.37
C GLY A 531 12.04 -11.65 -34.61
N TYR A 532 11.93 -11.68 -33.29
CA TYR A 532 11.46 -10.52 -32.50
C TYR A 532 12.59 -9.56 -32.06
N GLY A 533 13.81 -9.77 -32.56
CA GLY A 533 14.92 -8.82 -32.47
C GLY A 533 15.15 -8.15 -33.83
N GLY A 534 14.43 -7.06 -34.10
CA GLY A 534 14.70 -6.22 -35.25
C GLY A 534 16.00 -5.42 -35.04
N GLY A 535 17.07 -5.81 -35.73
CA GLY A 535 18.15 -4.89 -36.11
C GLY A 535 19.55 -5.18 -35.55
N ALA A 536 20.41 -5.68 -36.46
CA ALA A 536 21.87 -5.55 -36.50
C ALA A 536 22.72 -6.15 -35.37
N ARG A 537 23.57 -7.10 -35.79
CA ARG A 537 24.81 -7.49 -35.12
C ARG A 537 25.72 -6.26 -34.94
N GLU A 538 25.64 -5.61 -33.78
CA GLU A 538 26.77 -4.92 -33.17
C GLU A 538 26.91 -5.41 -31.73
N SER A 539 28.13 -5.80 -31.37
CA SER A 539 28.52 -6.16 -30.02
C SER A 539 28.40 -4.95 -29.08
N GLY A 540 27.19 -4.73 -28.55
CA GLY A 540 26.86 -3.80 -27.47
C GLY A 540 26.42 -4.57 -26.20
N PRO A 541 26.42 -3.92 -25.02
CA PRO A 541 26.37 -4.61 -23.73
C PRO A 541 25.05 -5.36 -23.59
N THR A 542 25.14 -6.63 -23.19
CA THR A 542 24.04 -7.51 -22.79
C THR A 542 22.88 -6.72 -22.19
N HIS A 543 21.78 -6.57 -22.93
CA HIS A 543 20.54 -5.97 -22.43
C HIS A 543 20.02 -6.85 -21.29
N SER A 544 20.41 -6.50 -20.07
CA SER A 544 19.84 -7.04 -18.84
C SER A 544 18.33 -6.87 -18.92
N LEU A 545 17.57 -7.97 -18.85
CA LEU A 545 16.12 -8.08 -18.61
C LEU A 545 15.70 -7.42 -17.26
N ARG A 546 16.10 -6.17 -17.02
CA ARG A 546 15.77 -5.40 -15.83
C ARG A 546 14.44 -4.71 -16.10
N SER A 547 13.36 -5.39 -15.73
CA SER A 547 12.13 -4.68 -15.38
C SER A 547 12.46 -3.63 -14.31
N PRO A 548 11.87 -2.42 -14.38
CA PRO A 548 12.03 -1.43 -13.33
C PRO A 548 11.62 -2.04 -11.99
N SER A 549 12.46 -1.93 -10.97
CA SER A 549 12.19 -2.49 -9.63
C SER A 549 10.86 -1.96 -9.11
N SER A 550 9.95 -2.85 -8.70
CA SER A 550 8.63 -2.47 -8.17
C SER A 550 8.76 -1.58 -6.91
N PRO A 551 7.76 -0.75 -6.57
CA PRO A 551 7.80 0.05 -5.33
C PRO A 551 8.04 -0.80 -4.08
N LEU A 552 7.40 -1.97 -3.97
CA LEU A 552 7.64 -2.92 -2.88
C LEU A 552 9.08 -3.47 -2.85
N GLN A 553 9.69 -3.70 -4.01
CA GLN A 553 11.09 -4.09 -4.08
C GLN A 553 12.00 -2.98 -3.55
N ARG A 554 11.76 -1.72 -3.97
CA ARG A 554 12.52 -0.57 -3.46
C ARG A 554 12.35 -0.41 -1.95
N ARG A 555 11.15 -0.63 -1.41
CA ARG A 555 10.89 -0.60 0.05
C ARG A 555 11.71 -1.64 0.80
N ALA A 556 11.75 -2.87 0.29
CA ALA A 556 12.58 -3.93 0.87
C ALA A 556 14.09 -3.60 0.82
N GLU A 557 14.55 -2.92 -0.23
CA GLU A 557 15.94 -2.48 -0.37
C GLU A 557 16.31 -1.33 0.59
N VAL A 558 15.40 -0.38 0.83
CA VAL A 558 15.57 0.68 1.84
C VAL A 558 15.75 0.07 3.24
N GLY A 559 14.99 -0.98 3.57
CA GLY A 559 15.17 -1.73 4.82
C GLY A 559 16.53 -2.44 4.91
N ARG A 560 17.07 -2.95 3.79
CA ARG A 560 18.34 -3.70 3.76
C ARG A 560 19.60 -2.85 3.74
N ARG A 561 19.61 -1.68 3.08
CA ARG A 561 20.79 -0.79 3.05
C ARG A 561 21.26 -0.34 4.43
N ARG A 562 20.43 -0.55 5.46
CA ARG A 562 20.68 -0.21 6.86
C ARG A 562 21.37 -1.32 7.67
N GLY A 563 21.59 -2.50 7.10
CA GLY A 563 22.47 -3.54 7.66
C GLY A 563 23.62 -3.84 6.70
N LYS A 564 24.87 -3.62 7.14
CA LYS A 564 26.17 -3.82 6.43
C LYS A 564 26.08 -4.16 4.94
N SER A 565 26.65 -3.27 4.11
CA SER A 565 26.92 -3.45 2.68
C SER A 565 27.68 -4.75 2.37
N GLY A 566 26.94 -5.85 2.24
CA GLY A 566 27.43 -7.07 1.63
C GLY A 566 27.69 -6.79 0.15
N LYS A 567 28.97 -6.87 -0.26
CA LYS A 567 29.41 -6.84 -1.66
C LYS A 567 28.44 -7.65 -2.52
N GLY A 568 27.98 -7.05 -3.62
CA GLY A 568 27.10 -7.67 -4.60
C GLY A 568 27.67 -9.00 -5.09
N GLY A 569 27.29 -10.08 -4.44
CA GLY A 569 27.54 -11.43 -4.90
C GLY A 569 26.77 -11.63 -6.20
N ARG A 570 27.42 -12.25 -7.19
CA ARG A 570 26.75 -12.82 -8.38
C ARG A 570 25.45 -13.48 -7.92
N LYS A 571 24.30 -12.95 -8.34
CA LYS A 571 22.98 -13.54 -8.06
C LYS A 571 22.98 -14.95 -8.67
N GLY A 572 23.19 -15.96 -7.83
CA GLY A 572 23.08 -17.36 -8.26
C GLY A 572 21.66 -17.66 -8.75
N ARG A 573 21.53 -18.69 -9.60
CA ARG A 573 20.23 -19.19 -10.09
C ARG A 573 19.25 -19.37 -8.92
N LYS A 574 18.06 -18.78 -9.06
CA LYS A 574 16.99 -18.83 -8.04
C LYS A 574 16.03 -20.00 -8.27
N GLY A 575 15.94 -20.52 -9.50
CA GLY A 575 15.14 -21.69 -9.85
C GLY A 575 15.96 -22.99 -9.88
N VAL A 576 15.31 -24.11 -9.61
CA VAL A 576 15.80 -25.48 -9.81
C VAL A 576 14.78 -26.23 -10.66
N LEU A 577 15.21 -26.71 -11.82
CA LEU A 577 14.35 -27.46 -12.74
C LEU A 577 14.42 -28.96 -12.41
N VAL A 578 13.26 -29.59 -12.25
CA VAL A 578 13.12 -31.03 -12.04
C VAL A 578 12.34 -31.59 -13.22
N ASP A 579 13.04 -32.27 -14.12
CA ASP A 579 12.46 -32.88 -15.31
C ASP A 579 12.01 -34.30 -15.01
N ILE A 580 10.69 -34.52 -15.06
CA ILE A 580 10.04 -35.78 -14.67
C ILE A 580 9.65 -36.65 -15.88
N ARG A 581 10.07 -36.25 -17.08
CA ARG A 581 9.87 -37.01 -18.33
C ARG A 581 10.71 -38.28 -18.33
N SER A 582 10.52 -39.14 -19.33
CA SER A 582 11.31 -40.37 -19.45
C SER A 582 12.80 -40.06 -19.64
N GLN A 583 13.67 -41.02 -19.28
CA GLN A 583 15.11 -40.84 -19.44
C GLN A 583 15.51 -40.65 -20.91
N GLU A 584 14.76 -41.24 -21.84
CA GLU A 584 14.96 -41.09 -23.29
C GLU A 584 14.62 -39.67 -23.76
N GLU A 585 13.49 -39.12 -23.31
CA GLU A 585 13.06 -37.76 -23.63
C GLU A 585 14.01 -36.70 -23.06
N PHE A 586 14.52 -36.94 -21.85
CA PHE A 586 15.52 -36.10 -21.22
C PHE A 586 16.84 -36.10 -22.02
N ARG A 587 17.29 -37.27 -22.47
CA ARG A 587 18.49 -37.42 -23.31
C ARG A 587 18.34 -36.74 -24.68
N ALA A 588 17.16 -36.84 -25.27
CA ALA A 588 16.85 -36.20 -26.54
C ALA A 588 16.83 -34.67 -26.45
N GLY A 589 16.63 -34.09 -25.26
CA GLY A 589 16.68 -32.65 -25.05
C GLY A 589 16.20 -32.24 -23.67
N HIS A 590 17.05 -31.55 -22.91
CA HIS A 590 16.77 -31.03 -21.57
C HIS A 590 17.38 -29.63 -21.39
N VAL A 591 16.95 -28.91 -20.35
CA VAL A 591 17.58 -27.64 -19.99
C VAL A 591 18.88 -27.90 -19.22
N PRO A 592 20.03 -27.31 -19.59
CA PRO A 592 21.29 -27.52 -18.89
C PRO A 592 21.22 -27.23 -17.38
N GLY A 593 21.57 -28.25 -16.57
CA GLY A 593 21.54 -28.18 -15.11
C GLY A 593 20.18 -28.52 -14.48
N SER A 594 19.22 -29.05 -15.24
CA SER A 594 18.01 -29.66 -14.69
C SER A 594 18.30 -31.03 -14.04
N LEU A 595 17.53 -31.36 -13.01
CA LEU A 595 17.55 -32.66 -12.35
C LEU A 595 16.65 -33.63 -13.10
N SER A 596 17.17 -34.74 -13.60
CA SER A 596 16.36 -35.81 -14.19
C SER A 596 15.80 -36.70 -13.07
N LEU A 597 14.49 -36.70 -12.89
CA LEU A 597 13.80 -37.49 -11.86
C LEU A 597 12.47 -38.05 -12.43
N PRO A 598 12.52 -39.08 -13.29
CA PRO A 598 11.34 -39.60 -13.99
C PRO A 598 10.20 -39.98 -13.05
N HIS A 599 8.97 -39.55 -13.38
CA HIS A 599 7.79 -39.68 -12.49
C HIS A 599 7.60 -41.11 -11.93
N GLN A 600 7.73 -42.13 -12.79
CA GLN A 600 7.51 -43.54 -12.41
C GLN A 600 8.53 -44.09 -11.40
N LEU A 601 9.69 -43.46 -11.26
CA LEU A 601 10.80 -43.93 -10.42
C LEU A 601 11.04 -43.00 -9.22
N ALA A 602 10.37 -41.85 -9.18
CA ALA A 602 10.69 -40.79 -8.23
C ALA A 602 10.20 -41.05 -6.80
N PHE A 603 9.11 -41.80 -6.64
CA PHE A 603 8.48 -42.07 -5.35
C PHE A 603 8.39 -43.57 -5.08
N GLN A 604 8.61 -43.93 -3.82
CA GLN A 604 8.35 -45.25 -3.28
C GLN A 604 6.84 -45.44 -3.02
N PRO A 605 6.36 -46.69 -2.82
CA PRO A 605 4.95 -46.96 -2.54
C PRO A 605 4.39 -46.25 -1.30
N ASP A 606 5.25 -45.88 -0.34
CA ASP A 606 4.90 -45.12 0.86
C ASP A 606 4.82 -43.60 0.63
N GLY A 607 5.09 -43.13 -0.59
CA GLY A 607 5.10 -41.71 -0.97
C GLY A 607 6.41 -40.99 -0.70
N SER A 608 7.42 -41.65 -0.12
CA SER A 608 8.74 -41.07 0.08
C SER A 608 9.53 -40.96 -1.23
N LEU A 609 10.47 -40.02 -1.33
CA LEU A 609 11.34 -39.91 -2.50
C LEU A 609 12.29 -41.11 -2.58
N THR A 610 12.43 -41.69 -3.76
CA THR A 610 13.38 -42.76 -4.03
C THR A 610 14.82 -42.25 -3.87
N PRO A 611 15.68 -42.91 -3.06
CA PRO A 611 17.06 -42.51 -2.88
C PRO A 611 17.86 -42.54 -4.19
N SER A 612 18.32 -41.38 -4.63
CA SER A 612 19.13 -41.20 -5.83
C SER A 612 19.93 -39.89 -5.73
N LEU A 613 20.92 -39.69 -6.61
CA LEU A 613 21.68 -38.43 -6.65
C LEU A 613 20.77 -37.21 -6.92
N PRO A 614 19.81 -37.27 -7.87
CA PRO A 614 18.87 -36.18 -8.09
C PRO A 614 17.94 -35.92 -6.90
N SER A 615 17.43 -36.94 -6.21
CA SER A 615 16.58 -36.73 -5.03
C SER A 615 17.36 -36.16 -3.84
N SER A 616 18.61 -36.60 -3.64
CA SER A 616 19.51 -36.00 -2.64
C SER A 616 19.79 -34.53 -2.94
N SER A 617 20.00 -34.21 -4.23
CA SER A 617 20.19 -32.83 -4.69
C SER A 617 18.94 -31.99 -4.45
N LEU A 618 17.75 -32.55 -4.73
CA LEU A 618 16.45 -31.91 -4.47
C LEU A 618 16.25 -31.64 -2.96
N SER A 619 16.53 -32.62 -2.09
CA SER A 619 16.47 -32.45 -0.63
C SER A 619 17.47 -31.41 -0.09
N SER A 620 18.59 -31.19 -0.78
CA SER A 620 19.58 -30.17 -0.42
C SER A 620 19.23 -28.75 -0.93
N VAL A 621 18.14 -28.60 -1.70
CA VAL A 621 17.71 -27.31 -2.23
C VAL A 621 17.35 -26.39 -1.08
N ARG A 622 18.02 -25.23 -1.02
CA ARG A 622 17.71 -24.19 -0.04
C ARG A 622 16.26 -23.75 -0.19
N THR A 623 15.59 -23.55 0.94
CA THR A 623 14.20 -23.06 1.01
C THR A 623 13.97 -21.77 0.23
N SER A 624 15.00 -20.97 -0.03
CA SER A 624 14.90 -19.73 -0.82
C SER A 624 14.83 -19.93 -2.34
N ARG A 625 14.91 -21.17 -2.86
CA ARG A 625 14.86 -21.46 -4.30
C ARG A 625 13.50 -21.99 -4.70
N VAL A 626 13.10 -21.71 -5.95
CA VAL A 626 11.84 -22.19 -6.54
C VAL A 626 12.10 -23.52 -7.24
N ILE A 627 11.32 -24.55 -6.91
CA ILE A 627 11.39 -25.88 -7.52
C ILE A 627 10.36 -25.92 -8.66
N ILE A 628 10.83 -26.11 -9.89
CA ILE A 628 10.01 -26.06 -11.10
C ILE A 628 9.92 -27.46 -11.70
N VAL A 629 8.73 -28.05 -11.64
CA VAL A 629 8.45 -29.37 -12.22
C VAL A 629 8.21 -29.23 -13.72
N VAL A 630 9.05 -29.90 -14.51
CA VAL A 630 8.97 -29.95 -15.97
C VAL A 630 8.46 -31.32 -16.38
N ALA A 631 7.28 -31.36 -17.00
CA ALA A 631 6.63 -32.58 -17.47
C ALA A 631 6.13 -32.40 -18.91
N ASN A 632 5.69 -33.50 -19.53
CA ASN A 632 4.81 -33.37 -20.71
C ASN A 632 3.45 -32.82 -20.28
N LYS A 633 2.71 -32.20 -21.22
CA LYS A 633 1.37 -31.68 -20.93
C LYS A 633 0.47 -32.81 -20.46
N GLY A 634 -0.16 -32.64 -19.30
CA GLY A 634 -1.00 -33.67 -18.68
C GLY A 634 -1.00 -33.58 -17.15
N LYS A 635 -1.46 -34.65 -16.49
CA LYS A 635 -1.64 -34.70 -15.04
C LYS A 635 -0.38 -35.04 -14.24
N SER A 636 0.65 -35.57 -14.90
CA SER A 636 1.87 -36.02 -14.23
C SER A 636 2.61 -34.89 -13.51
N GLY A 637 2.69 -33.69 -14.09
CA GLY A 637 3.32 -32.53 -13.46
C GLY A 637 2.63 -32.12 -12.15
N PRO A 638 1.31 -31.81 -12.17
CA PRO A 638 0.56 -31.48 -10.96
C PRO A 638 0.53 -32.59 -9.90
N GLU A 639 0.42 -33.86 -10.30
CA GLU A 639 0.47 -35.00 -9.37
C GLU A 639 1.81 -35.10 -8.66
N PHE A 640 2.91 -34.96 -9.41
CA PHE A 640 4.26 -34.96 -8.87
C PHE A 640 4.48 -33.79 -7.90
N ALA A 641 4.06 -32.59 -8.30
CA ALA A 641 4.17 -31.38 -7.47
C ALA A 641 3.39 -31.52 -6.16
N ARG A 642 2.18 -32.11 -6.19
CA ARG A 642 1.40 -32.40 -4.98
C ARG A 642 2.15 -33.33 -4.02
N GLN A 643 2.85 -34.34 -4.52
CA GLN A 643 3.65 -35.22 -3.67
C GLN A 643 4.84 -34.49 -3.04
N LEU A 644 5.50 -33.59 -3.76
CA LEU A 644 6.54 -32.73 -3.17
C LEU A 644 5.99 -31.84 -2.06
N VAL A 645 4.81 -31.23 -2.25
CA VAL A 645 4.15 -30.42 -1.20
C VAL A 645 3.80 -31.28 0.02
N ARG A 646 3.31 -32.51 -0.16
CA ARG A 646 3.07 -33.46 0.95
C ARG A 646 4.36 -33.78 1.73
N LEU A 647 5.49 -33.88 1.04
CA LEU A 647 6.82 -34.01 1.63
C LEU A 647 7.39 -32.69 2.18
N ARG A 648 6.58 -31.63 2.23
CA ARG A 648 6.88 -30.31 2.81
C ARG A 648 7.96 -29.52 2.07
N PHE A 649 8.14 -29.76 0.78
CA PHE A 649 8.99 -28.91 -0.06
C PHE A 649 8.28 -27.56 -0.33
N PRO A 650 8.87 -26.41 0.04
CA PRO A 650 8.33 -25.11 -0.28
C PRO A 650 8.66 -24.70 -1.72
N HIS A 651 7.96 -23.68 -2.21
CA HIS A 651 8.15 -23.02 -3.50
C HIS A 651 8.11 -23.96 -4.71
N VAL A 652 7.23 -24.97 -4.67
CA VAL A 652 7.02 -25.93 -5.76
C VAL A 652 6.01 -25.35 -6.76
N CYS A 653 6.36 -25.32 -8.04
CA CYS A 653 5.46 -24.94 -9.12
C CYS A 653 5.61 -25.86 -10.35
N VAL A 654 4.60 -25.86 -11.21
CA VAL A 654 4.57 -26.65 -12.45
C VAL A 654 4.78 -25.75 -13.65
N LEU A 655 5.65 -26.14 -14.59
CA LEU A 655 5.81 -25.39 -15.83
C LEU A 655 4.52 -25.45 -16.66
N HIS A 656 3.94 -24.28 -16.95
CA HIS A 656 2.75 -24.16 -17.77
C HIS A 656 3.01 -24.69 -19.19
N ASN A 657 2.06 -25.47 -19.74
CA ASN A 657 2.16 -26.19 -21.02
C ASN A 657 3.34 -27.19 -21.15
N GLY A 658 4.10 -27.41 -20.08
CA GLY A 658 5.14 -28.44 -20.00
C GLY A 658 6.36 -28.19 -20.91
N ALA A 659 7.14 -29.25 -21.13
CA ALA A 659 8.40 -29.20 -21.87
C ALA A 659 8.27 -28.76 -23.33
N ALA A 660 7.07 -28.85 -23.91
CA ALA A 660 6.81 -28.42 -25.29
C ALA A 660 7.10 -26.93 -25.51
N VAL A 661 6.80 -26.07 -24.53
CA VAL A 661 7.10 -24.63 -24.61
C VAL A 661 8.60 -24.37 -24.55
N LEU A 662 9.35 -25.09 -23.71
CA LEU A 662 10.81 -24.97 -23.70
C LEU A 662 11.42 -25.39 -25.04
N ARG A 663 10.83 -26.38 -25.70
CA ARG A 663 11.24 -26.82 -27.05
C ARG A 663 10.97 -25.73 -28.10
N SER A 664 9.80 -25.10 -28.09
CA SER A 664 9.47 -24.05 -29.07
C SER A 664 10.39 -22.83 -28.92
N LEU A 665 10.79 -22.52 -27.69
CA LEU A 665 11.74 -21.46 -27.36
C LEU A 665 13.22 -21.84 -27.58
N GLY A 666 13.51 -23.06 -28.04
CA GLY A 666 14.89 -23.51 -28.30
C GLY A 666 15.74 -23.70 -27.05
N LEU A 667 15.14 -23.99 -25.89
CA LEU A 667 15.82 -24.10 -24.60
C LEU A 667 16.24 -25.53 -24.22
N LEU A 668 15.92 -26.52 -25.06
CA LEU A 668 16.28 -27.93 -24.82
C LEU A 668 17.52 -28.31 -25.64
N THR A 669 18.55 -28.78 -24.96
CA THR A 669 19.81 -29.26 -25.56
C THR A 669 19.95 -30.78 -25.38
N ALA A 670 20.41 -31.49 -26.42
CA ALA A 670 20.64 -32.93 -26.35
C ALA A 670 21.86 -33.27 -25.46
N LEU A 671 21.86 -34.45 -24.84
CA LEU A 671 23.01 -34.93 -24.06
C LEU A 671 24.16 -35.28 -25.03
N GLY A 672 25.19 -34.40 -25.13
CA GLY A 672 26.40 -34.61 -25.94
C GLY A 672 26.76 -33.46 -26.87
N GLU A 673 25.90 -32.46 -27.02
CA GLU A 673 26.23 -31.18 -27.65
C GLU A 673 26.56 -30.17 -26.53
N ASP A 674 27.85 -30.02 -26.20
CA ASP A 674 28.29 -28.88 -25.39
C ASP A 674 28.07 -27.59 -26.21
N PRO A 675 27.56 -26.50 -25.60
CA PRO A 675 27.52 -25.19 -26.26
C PRO A 675 28.92 -24.59 -26.49
#